data_AF-A0A8H7XZL3-F1
#
_entry.id   AF-A0A8H7XZL3-F1
#
_cell.length_a   1.000
_cell.length_b   1.000
_cell.length_c   1.000
_cell.angle_alpha   90.00
_cell.angle_beta   90.00
_cell.angle_gamma   90.00
#
_symmetry.space_group_name_H-M   'P 1'
#
loop_
_entity.id
_entity.type
_entity.pdbx_description
1 polymer ?
#
loop_
_entity_poly.entity_id
_entity_poly.type
_entity_poly.pdbx_seq_one_letter_code
_entity_poly.pdbx_strand_id
1 'polypeptide(L)'
;MDRDYHSLHRELHENGELARQPTRTTSLNTASNVVDPVVNNPSLGNAMQIIETLADVGRVIPFVAPAFVILKVIVDLEKRAQDVDAKCSDLLDRITFMLSHLPALQKIEIKDATRQVIERMNEALKDSASLISAYRKQSRVARRLKISNREKFATCAESINNCCRDLLMSLQIHQTVQLDILTRDIPNDEEDIAAKTFVDAHGGSVDAVMHDRELVKEFAQQQHLVMDDSVMEQLNANIADSVQQNHVRLENILRDNVGTAIADGLKNLAMEINSMEAEQKFICVQCDKEFTNYTNGPKACSFHRAEYDGWSKQFPCCSTAHPCQFGTHRAKHHCDYAYAAFFPRARDVTSYTDTNEKWAVVEDTNLETDDTVSASVGQLFRWKSRGGRVENNTLLVIVGRVWYKYPYYFNTFTAKELEDITKSVRLSRRTLIYRTSPDENEYALAEWILSISGKITGIRIIAKSATSANPWVRVCPIDLSTCTKSGDILTTSEGGIRSFIPASPYTLPETVTVGPTLPEAPSRPVRTNFKTRSTPALRVILKAMSDPPLEANPNIAGSKFDYFIGKVSVFNNNPPGSLNPVTIAGISASYRMIGDPEYAPVEECKLLDGFNILPITIEPRQSSQLNFQVAVPRTEEDAKYDIRWWHRAFLARHRPVRIKLVVEDIEGEQCSLVLEYVFKPFALTKPKENYLGFFFFDNTETHDRCYVEVKPVDNPTGVVEISSSEVKVKRLEKAVYQALKTGKTEIDLEIGQERNNGEWEWKAYALVDISCRRVYAFKIIVVEGKKVTVKRRGCIGYVLCPTYGEVIDKKRPISYATETAKLPPLEPLDLKEYPQDDAFDDFKPPVPPKPMTPVAEVPPPFGTTTTSVPADLSNRLASIDTNLARIADALERLVAVFPSASSSMNGHAR
;
A
#
# COMPACT_ATOMS: atom_id res chain seq x y z
N MET A 1 21.02 -16.86 -15.17
CA MET A 1 22.02 -16.39 -14.19
C MET A 1 21.34 -16.51 -12.83
N ASP A 2 21.16 -17.73 -12.31
CA ASP A 2 22.19 -18.53 -11.59
C ASP A 2 22.91 -17.67 -10.56
N ARG A 3 23.07 -18.01 -9.28
CA ARG A 3 22.79 -19.15 -8.40
C ARG A 3 23.21 -18.60 -7.00
N ASP A 4 22.92 -19.33 -5.92
CA ASP A 4 23.56 -19.16 -4.59
C ASP A 4 23.14 -18.01 -3.66
N TYR A 5 21.89 -18.04 -3.17
CA TYR A 5 21.51 -17.37 -1.92
C TYR A 5 21.27 -18.33 -0.74
N HIS A 6 21.34 -19.65 -0.96
CA HIS A 6 21.09 -20.67 0.06
C HIS A 6 22.33 -21.22 0.77
N SER A 7 23.54 -20.82 0.36
CA SER A 7 24.80 -21.41 0.87
C SER A 7 25.37 -20.73 2.12
N LEU A 8 25.03 -19.47 2.42
CA LEU A 8 25.74 -18.68 3.44
C LEU A 8 25.15 -18.74 4.86
N HIS A 9 24.00 -19.39 5.05
CA HIS A 9 23.37 -19.53 6.38
C HIS A 9 23.44 -20.96 6.95
N ARG A 10 24.07 -21.91 6.24
CA ARG A 10 24.17 -23.31 6.66
C ARG A 10 25.49 -23.68 7.34
N GLU A 11 26.55 -22.88 7.17
CA GLU A 11 27.91 -23.23 7.63
C GLU A 11 28.31 -22.72 9.04
N LEU A 12 27.38 -22.17 9.83
CA LEU A 12 27.66 -21.74 11.21
C LEU A 12 26.97 -22.59 12.30
N HIS A 13 26.35 -23.72 11.93
CA HIS A 13 25.67 -24.61 12.89
C HIS A 13 26.01 -26.12 12.78
N GLU A 14 27.02 -26.51 11.99
CA GLU A 14 27.52 -27.89 11.99
C GLU A 14 28.90 -27.97 12.64
N ASN A 15 28.91 -28.20 13.96
CA ASN A 15 29.89 -29.03 14.68
C ASN A 15 29.59 -28.94 16.18
N GLY A 16 28.97 -29.97 16.72
CA GLY A 16 28.71 -30.06 18.16
C GLY A 16 27.70 -31.12 18.59
N GLU A 17 27.65 -32.29 17.96
CA GLU A 17 26.96 -33.46 18.56
C GLU A 17 27.85 -34.05 19.66
N LEU A 18 27.81 -33.43 20.84
CA LEU A 18 28.20 -34.11 22.08
C LEU A 18 26.99 -34.91 22.55
N ALA A 19 27.06 -36.23 22.33
CA ALA A 19 26.14 -37.23 22.85
C ALA A 19 25.94 -37.02 24.37
N ARG A 20 24.72 -36.62 24.76
CA ARG A 20 24.28 -36.67 26.15
C ARG A 20 23.88 -38.11 26.47
N GLN A 21 24.63 -38.69 27.40
CA GLN A 21 24.35 -39.96 28.07
C GLN A 21 22.93 -39.97 28.68
N PRO A 22 22.18 -41.08 28.57
CA PRO A 22 21.01 -41.31 29.39
C PRO A 22 21.43 -41.76 30.80
N THR A 23 20.81 -41.12 31.77
CA THR A 23 20.96 -41.29 33.21
C THR A 23 20.59 -42.71 33.64
N ARG A 24 21.44 -43.29 34.49
CA ARG A 24 21.28 -44.54 35.25
C ARG A 24 19.85 -44.83 35.72
N THR A 25 19.34 -45.99 35.36
CA THR A 25 18.42 -46.79 36.18
C THR A 25 19.16 -48.02 36.71
N THR A 26 19.15 -48.16 38.03
CA THR A 26 19.71 -49.27 38.80
C THR A 26 18.77 -50.47 38.77
N SER A 27 19.26 -51.64 38.35
CA SER A 27 18.77 -52.91 38.87
C SER A 27 19.91 -53.93 38.90
N LEU A 28 20.02 -54.57 40.06
CA LEU A 28 20.94 -55.67 40.35
C LEU A 28 20.76 -56.80 39.34
N ASN A 29 21.87 -57.36 38.84
CA ASN A 29 22.00 -58.81 38.72
C ASN A 29 23.47 -59.22 38.73
N THR A 30 23.78 -59.91 39.81
CA THR A 30 24.94 -60.74 40.10
C THR A 30 25.30 -61.61 38.90
N ALA A 31 26.54 -61.47 38.42
CA ALA A 31 27.15 -62.42 37.53
C ALA A 31 27.35 -63.76 38.27
N SER A 32 26.57 -64.77 37.88
CA SER A 32 26.97 -66.17 38.02
C SER A 32 27.31 -66.66 36.63
N ASN A 33 28.61 -66.71 36.33
CA ASN A 33 29.14 -67.44 35.19
C ASN A 33 28.94 -68.94 35.47
N VAL A 34 27.90 -69.51 34.87
CA VAL A 34 27.83 -70.94 34.56
C VAL A 34 27.53 -71.02 33.07
N VAL A 35 28.56 -71.36 32.30
CA VAL A 35 28.44 -71.68 30.88
C VAL A 35 27.79 -73.06 30.82
N ASP A 36 26.48 -73.11 30.62
CA ASP A 36 25.76 -74.36 30.32
C ASP A 36 25.90 -74.69 28.82
N PRO A 37 26.34 -75.90 28.44
CA PRO A 37 26.60 -76.30 27.07
C PRO A 37 25.32 -76.75 26.34
N VAL A 38 24.32 -75.87 26.22
CA VAL A 38 23.04 -76.15 25.52
C VAL A 38 22.72 -75.05 24.50
N VAL A 39 23.70 -74.67 23.68
CA VAL A 39 23.52 -73.74 22.55
C VAL A 39 24.08 -74.38 21.28
N ASN A 40 23.32 -75.31 20.69
CA ASN A 40 23.54 -75.74 19.31
C ASN A 40 22.22 -75.92 18.52
N ASN A 41 21.08 -75.47 19.03
CA ASN A 41 19.82 -75.44 18.28
C ASN A 41 19.53 -74.01 17.73
N PRO A 42 19.75 -73.74 16.43
CA PRO A 42 19.53 -72.42 15.84
C PRO A 42 18.06 -71.96 15.89
N SER A 43 17.09 -72.88 15.86
CA SER A 43 15.66 -72.57 15.99
C SER A 43 15.32 -71.91 17.34
N LEU A 44 15.98 -72.35 18.40
CA LEU A 44 15.82 -71.80 19.75
C LEU A 44 16.38 -70.37 19.88
N GLY A 45 17.52 -70.12 19.22
CA GLY A 45 18.13 -68.78 19.16
C GLY A 45 17.23 -67.77 18.45
N ASN A 46 16.67 -68.15 17.31
CA ASN A 46 15.73 -67.31 16.56
C ASN A 46 14.45 -67.02 17.37
N ALA A 47 13.89 -68.02 18.05
CA ALA A 47 12.72 -67.85 18.90
C ALA A 47 12.98 -66.87 20.06
N MET A 48 14.16 -66.93 20.70
CA MET A 48 14.54 -65.99 21.76
C MET A 48 14.62 -64.54 21.28
N GLN A 49 15.15 -64.30 20.08
CA GLN A 49 15.20 -62.95 19.49
C GLN A 49 13.79 -62.40 19.22
N ILE A 50 12.87 -63.25 18.74
CA ILE A 50 11.49 -62.84 18.49
C ILE A 50 10.75 -62.53 19.79
N ILE A 51 10.99 -63.28 20.87
CA ILE A 51 10.39 -63.02 22.20
C ILE A 51 10.62 -61.57 22.64
N GLU A 52 11.84 -61.04 22.48
CA GLU A 52 12.16 -59.66 22.86
C GLU A 52 11.31 -58.65 22.05
N THR A 53 11.20 -58.86 20.74
CA THR A 53 10.40 -57.97 19.88
C THR A 53 8.90 -58.04 20.17
N LEU A 54 8.36 -59.23 20.47
CA LEU A 54 6.94 -59.41 20.75
C LEU A 54 6.53 -58.84 22.11
N ALA A 55 7.44 -58.78 23.09
CA ALA A 55 7.16 -58.18 24.39
C ALA A 55 6.75 -56.70 24.24
N ASP A 56 7.45 -55.95 23.39
CA ASP A 56 7.16 -54.55 23.12
C ASP A 56 5.88 -54.38 22.30
N VAL A 57 5.63 -55.26 21.32
CA VAL A 57 4.39 -55.27 20.54
C VAL A 57 3.19 -55.54 21.44
N GLY A 58 3.29 -56.52 22.35
CA GLY A 58 2.22 -56.89 23.28
C GLY A 58 1.87 -55.81 24.31
N ARG A 59 2.80 -54.92 24.66
CA ARG A 59 2.51 -53.73 25.50
C ARG A 59 1.64 -52.71 24.79
N VAL A 60 1.84 -52.54 23.48
CA VAL A 60 1.11 -51.57 22.66
C VAL A 60 -0.21 -52.15 22.15
N ILE A 61 -0.23 -53.46 21.85
CA ILE A 61 -1.35 -54.18 21.25
C ILE A 61 -1.71 -55.37 22.15
N PRO A 62 -2.63 -55.19 23.13
CA PRO A 62 -2.77 -56.16 24.22
C PRO A 62 -3.21 -57.57 23.82
N PHE A 63 -3.97 -57.73 22.74
CA PHE A 63 -4.40 -59.05 22.25
C PHE A 63 -3.28 -59.86 21.56
N VAL A 64 -2.09 -59.26 21.37
CA VAL A 64 -0.87 -59.96 20.91
C VAL A 64 -0.07 -60.52 22.09
N ALA A 65 -0.26 -60.02 23.31
CA ALA A 65 0.45 -60.48 24.51
C ALA A 65 0.36 -61.99 24.77
N PRO A 66 -0.77 -62.70 24.51
CA PRO A 66 -0.82 -64.15 24.69
C PRO A 66 0.21 -64.92 23.86
N ALA A 67 0.44 -64.50 22.61
CA ALA A 67 1.38 -65.16 21.70
C ALA A 67 2.82 -65.11 22.25
N PHE A 68 3.22 -63.97 22.83
CA PHE A 68 4.50 -63.81 23.51
C PHE A 68 4.65 -64.78 24.69
N VAL A 69 3.63 -64.87 25.55
CA VAL A 69 3.66 -65.75 26.74
C VAL A 69 3.74 -67.21 26.32
N ILE A 70 2.96 -67.64 25.31
CA ILE A 70 2.98 -69.03 24.82
C ILE A 70 4.34 -69.37 24.19
N LEU A 71 4.90 -68.49 23.35
CA LEU A 71 6.22 -68.70 22.75
C LEU A 71 7.29 -68.85 23.84
N LYS A 72 7.25 -68.02 24.90
CA LYS A 72 8.16 -68.15 26.04
C LYS A 72 8.04 -69.51 26.71
N VAL A 73 6.82 -70.03 26.90
CA VAL A 73 6.62 -71.37 27.46
C VAL A 73 7.21 -72.46 26.55
N ILE A 74 7.01 -72.37 25.23
CA ILE A 74 7.60 -73.33 24.28
C ILE A 74 9.14 -73.28 24.35
N VAL A 75 9.73 -72.08 24.35
CA VAL A 75 11.18 -71.90 24.48
C VAL A 75 11.72 -72.45 25.80
N ASP A 76 11.01 -72.24 26.91
CA ASP A 76 11.41 -72.77 28.21
C ASP A 76 11.30 -74.31 28.28
N LEU A 77 10.35 -74.92 27.56
CA LEU A 77 10.25 -76.38 27.43
C LEU A 77 11.41 -76.94 26.60
N GLU A 78 11.71 -76.33 25.45
CA GLU A 78 12.79 -76.77 24.57
C GLU A 78 14.18 -76.53 25.17
N LYS A 79 14.38 -75.46 25.97
CA LYS A 79 15.62 -75.25 26.75
C LYS A 79 15.90 -76.35 27.76
N ARG A 80 14.85 -76.95 28.32
CA ARG A 80 14.96 -78.01 29.33
C ARG A 80 15.08 -79.41 28.71
N ALA A 81 14.87 -79.54 27.41
CA ALA A 81 14.97 -80.82 26.74
C ALA A 81 16.43 -81.30 26.71
N GLN A 82 16.65 -82.58 27.01
CA GLN A 82 17.98 -83.19 27.02
C GLN A 82 18.48 -83.56 25.61
N ASP A 83 17.56 -83.63 24.64
CA ASP A 83 17.80 -84.01 23.24
C ASP A 83 17.09 -83.07 22.25
N VAL A 84 17.73 -82.81 21.11
CA VAL A 84 17.13 -82.05 19.99
C VAL A 84 16.25 -83.00 19.18
N ASP A 85 14.97 -82.64 18.99
CA ASP A 85 14.01 -83.41 18.20
C ASP A 85 13.60 -82.57 16.98
N ALA A 86 13.66 -83.17 15.78
CA ALA A 86 13.42 -82.44 14.55
C ALA A 86 11.95 -81.98 14.40
N LYS A 87 10.98 -82.70 14.97
CA LYS A 87 9.55 -82.33 14.90
C LYS A 87 9.26 -81.12 15.79
N CYS A 88 9.82 -81.11 17.00
CA CYS A 88 9.73 -79.96 17.90
C CYS A 88 10.45 -78.73 17.33
N SER A 89 11.62 -78.92 16.71
CA SER A 89 12.37 -77.82 16.09
C SER A 89 11.65 -77.27 14.85
N ASP A 90 11.08 -78.13 14.00
CA ASP A 90 10.27 -77.70 12.84
C ASP A 90 9.02 -76.92 13.27
N LEU A 91 8.30 -77.41 14.29
CA LEU A 91 7.11 -76.72 14.79
C LEU A 91 7.49 -75.37 15.43
N LEU A 92 8.60 -75.30 16.17
CA LEU A 92 9.13 -74.04 16.71
C LEU A 92 9.53 -73.06 15.61
N ASP A 93 10.17 -73.53 14.54
CA ASP A 93 10.53 -72.73 13.37
C ASP A 93 9.29 -72.11 12.69
N ARG A 94 8.25 -72.91 12.47
CA ARG A 94 6.97 -72.42 11.88
C ARG A 94 6.29 -71.39 12.77
N ILE A 95 6.27 -71.63 14.09
CA ILE A 95 5.73 -70.70 15.08
C ILE A 95 6.52 -69.39 15.07
N THR A 96 7.85 -69.49 15.11
CA THR A 96 8.78 -68.35 15.10
C THR A 96 8.59 -67.52 13.84
N PHE A 97 8.50 -68.17 12.67
CA PHE A 97 8.22 -67.51 11.40
C PHE A 97 6.89 -66.75 11.42
N MET A 98 5.79 -67.42 11.82
CA MET A 98 4.46 -66.79 11.92
C MET A 98 4.49 -65.55 12.83
N LEU A 99 5.13 -65.67 14.00
CA LEU A 99 5.19 -64.59 14.98
C LEU A 99 6.11 -63.43 14.58
N SER A 100 7.10 -63.67 13.71
CA SER A 100 8.01 -62.64 13.18
C SER A 100 7.30 -61.50 12.45
N HIS A 101 6.07 -61.73 11.98
CA HIS A 101 5.27 -60.75 11.24
C HIS A 101 4.40 -59.85 12.13
N LEU A 102 4.19 -60.21 13.40
CA LEU A 102 3.35 -59.42 14.32
C LEU A 102 3.83 -57.98 14.58
N PRO A 103 5.14 -57.65 14.57
CA PRO A 103 5.59 -56.27 14.68
C PRO A 103 5.02 -55.32 13.60
N ALA A 104 4.62 -55.84 12.43
CA ALA A 104 3.98 -55.03 11.38
C ALA A 104 2.67 -54.37 11.85
N LEU A 105 1.98 -54.96 12.83
CA LEU A 105 0.72 -54.44 13.38
C LEU A 105 0.86 -53.05 14.01
N GLN A 106 2.07 -52.65 14.44
CA GLN A 106 2.29 -51.31 14.99
C GLN A 106 2.18 -50.19 13.95
N LYS A 107 2.26 -50.52 12.65
CA LYS A 107 2.31 -49.55 11.55
C LYS A 107 1.05 -49.55 10.68
N ILE A 108 0.09 -50.41 10.98
CA ILE A 108 -1.13 -50.57 10.19
C ILE A 108 -2.38 -50.41 11.05
N GLU A 109 -3.48 -50.01 10.42
CA GLU A 109 -4.78 -49.97 11.08
C GLU A 109 -5.32 -51.39 11.30
N ILE A 110 -5.62 -51.74 12.55
CA ILE A 110 -6.01 -53.10 12.94
C ILE A 110 -7.52 -53.27 12.74
N LYS A 111 -7.91 -54.08 11.76
CA LYS A 111 -9.30 -54.45 11.49
C LYS A 111 -9.76 -55.61 12.37
N ASP A 112 -11.08 -55.75 12.58
CA ASP A 112 -11.66 -56.87 13.33
C ASP A 112 -11.29 -58.25 12.74
N ALA A 113 -11.19 -58.34 11.41
CA ALA A 113 -10.73 -59.55 10.74
C ALA A 113 -9.29 -59.93 11.15
N THR A 114 -8.38 -58.95 11.24
CA THR A 114 -6.99 -59.17 11.70
C THR A 114 -6.95 -59.61 13.16
N ARG A 115 -7.85 -59.08 14.01
CA ARG A 115 -7.99 -59.50 15.41
C ARG A 115 -8.42 -60.97 15.50
N GLN A 116 -9.42 -61.38 14.73
CA GLN A 116 -9.88 -62.78 14.70
C GLN A 116 -8.78 -63.74 14.25
N VAL A 117 -7.95 -63.35 13.28
CA VAL A 117 -6.79 -64.15 12.84
C VAL A 117 -5.81 -64.36 14.00
N ILE A 118 -5.51 -63.30 14.78
CA ILE A 118 -4.58 -63.38 15.91
C ILE A 118 -5.16 -64.21 17.07
N GLU A 119 -6.48 -64.17 17.29
CA GLU A 119 -7.15 -65.05 18.25
C GLU A 119 -7.01 -66.52 17.82
N ARG A 120 -7.23 -66.86 16.55
CA ARG A 120 -7.00 -68.22 16.02
C ARG A 120 -5.53 -68.63 16.10
N MET A 121 -4.60 -67.70 15.86
CA MET A 121 -3.16 -67.96 16.07
C MET A 121 -2.87 -68.34 17.52
N ASN A 122 -3.45 -67.63 18.50
CA ASN A 122 -3.25 -67.94 19.91
C ASN A 122 -3.77 -69.33 20.27
N GLU A 123 -4.90 -69.77 19.69
CA GLU A 123 -5.40 -71.15 19.84
C GLU A 123 -4.41 -72.18 19.25
N ALA A 124 -3.97 -71.99 18.02
CA ALA A 124 -3.01 -72.89 17.37
C ALA A 124 -1.65 -72.96 18.12
N LEU A 125 -1.21 -71.85 18.71
CA LEU A 125 -0.03 -71.79 19.56
C LEU A 125 -0.23 -72.56 20.88
N LYS A 126 -1.40 -72.45 21.52
CA LYS A 126 -1.72 -73.23 22.72
C LYS A 126 -1.71 -74.73 22.43
N ASP A 127 -2.30 -75.14 21.31
CA ASP A 127 -2.31 -76.55 20.88
C ASP A 127 -0.90 -77.06 20.63
N SER A 128 -0.08 -76.27 19.94
CA SER A 128 1.32 -76.59 19.65
C SER A 128 2.16 -76.67 20.93
N ALA A 129 2.02 -75.72 21.86
CA ALA A 129 2.71 -75.73 23.13
C ALA A 129 2.30 -76.93 24.01
N SER A 130 1.00 -77.27 23.97
CA SER A 130 0.45 -78.42 24.69
C SER A 130 0.97 -79.74 24.14
N LEU A 131 1.06 -79.85 22.81
CA LEU A 131 1.64 -81.00 22.11
C LEU A 131 3.13 -81.15 22.44
N ILE A 132 3.92 -80.08 22.32
CA ILE A 132 5.35 -80.11 22.67
C ILE A 132 5.55 -80.53 24.13
N SER A 133 4.80 -79.94 25.06
CA SER A 133 4.85 -80.31 26.47
C SER A 133 4.49 -81.77 26.72
N ALA A 134 3.41 -82.27 26.10
CA ALA A 134 2.97 -83.66 26.26
C ALA A 134 3.94 -84.65 25.61
N TYR A 135 4.49 -84.31 24.44
CA TYR A 135 5.48 -85.11 23.73
C TYR A 135 6.78 -85.19 24.52
N ARG A 136 7.31 -84.07 25.03
CA ARG A 136 8.54 -84.03 25.85
C ARG A 136 8.42 -84.79 27.18
N LYS A 137 7.21 -84.99 27.71
CA LYS A 137 6.95 -85.85 28.88
C LYS A 137 7.02 -87.34 28.58
N GLN A 138 6.88 -87.77 27.32
CA GLN A 138 7.09 -89.17 26.93
C GLN A 138 8.59 -89.49 26.93
N SER A 139 8.95 -90.68 27.39
CA SER A 139 10.30 -91.25 27.24
C SER A 139 10.68 -91.35 25.77
N ARG A 140 11.98 -91.31 25.48
CA ARG A 140 12.50 -91.36 24.11
C ARG A 140 12.02 -92.60 23.35
N VAL A 141 11.93 -93.76 24.02
CA VAL A 141 11.38 -95.00 23.44
C VAL A 141 9.90 -94.82 23.05
N ALA A 142 9.08 -94.27 23.96
CA ALA A 142 7.65 -94.04 23.70
C ALA A 142 7.40 -93.02 22.59
N ARG A 143 8.25 -92.00 22.45
CA ARG A 143 8.16 -90.99 21.38
C ARG A 143 8.36 -91.59 19.99
N ARG A 144 9.30 -92.52 19.85
CA ARG A 144 9.69 -93.15 18.58
C ARG A 144 8.72 -94.24 18.12
N LEU A 145 8.26 -95.10 19.05
CA LEU A 145 7.34 -96.21 18.72
C LEU A 145 5.90 -95.75 18.44
N LYS A 146 5.47 -94.61 19.00
CA LYS A 146 4.16 -94.00 18.71
C LYS A 146 4.18 -93.25 17.39
N ILE A 147 3.97 -93.97 16.28
CA ILE A 147 3.93 -93.38 14.93
C ILE A 147 2.84 -92.30 14.81
N SER A 148 1.71 -92.42 15.55
CA SER A 148 0.63 -91.43 15.58
C SER A 148 1.02 -90.06 16.13
N ASN A 149 2.17 -89.92 16.81
CA ASN A 149 2.70 -88.61 17.20
C ASN A 149 2.98 -87.75 15.96
N ARG A 150 3.44 -88.35 14.85
CA ARG A 150 3.72 -87.62 13.61
C ARG A 150 2.47 -86.97 13.02
N GLU A 151 1.36 -87.68 13.00
CA GLU A 151 0.08 -87.15 12.53
C GLU A 151 -0.37 -85.95 13.38
N LYS A 152 -0.14 -85.98 14.69
CA LYS A 152 -0.46 -84.86 15.60
C LYS A 152 0.41 -83.63 15.35
N PHE A 153 1.71 -83.82 15.09
CA PHE A 153 2.58 -82.73 14.65
C PHE A 153 2.15 -82.20 13.26
N ALA A 154 1.68 -83.05 12.36
CA ALA A 154 1.15 -82.66 11.04
C ALA A 154 -0.07 -81.75 11.18
N THR A 155 -1.02 -82.12 12.03
CA THR A 155 -2.19 -81.29 12.31
C THR A 155 -1.82 -79.94 12.92
N CYS A 156 -0.88 -79.89 13.87
CA CYS A 156 -0.43 -78.62 14.46
C CYS A 156 0.32 -77.75 13.43
N ALA A 157 1.21 -78.35 12.63
CA ALA A 157 1.93 -77.64 11.58
C ALA A 157 0.97 -77.06 10.54
N GLU A 158 -0.06 -77.81 10.13
CA GLU A 158 -1.10 -77.33 9.22
C GLU A 158 -1.90 -76.15 9.83
N SER A 159 -2.28 -76.26 11.10
CA SER A 159 -2.97 -75.18 11.82
C SER A 159 -2.14 -73.89 11.89
N ILE A 160 -0.85 -74.00 12.22
CA ILE A 160 0.09 -72.86 12.22
C ILE A 160 0.29 -72.30 10.81
N ASN A 161 0.43 -73.14 9.79
CA ASN A 161 0.58 -72.69 8.41
C ASN A 161 -0.65 -71.92 7.91
N ASN A 162 -1.86 -72.42 8.22
CA ASN A 162 -3.12 -71.76 7.86
C ASN A 162 -3.23 -70.39 8.55
N CYS A 163 -2.95 -70.33 9.86
CA CYS A 163 -2.94 -69.06 10.59
C CYS A 163 -1.90 -68.07 10.05
N CYS A 164 -0.71 -68.56 9.67
CA CYS A 164 0.34 -67.74 9.08
C CYS A 164 -0.07 -67.16 7.72
N ARG A 165 -0.72 -67.95 6.85
CA ARG A 165 -1.24 -67.49 5.55
C ARG A 165 -2.32 -66.42 5.73
N ASP A 166 -3.25 -66.63 6.66
CA ASP A 166 -4.29 -65.66 6.99
C ASP A 166 -3.72 -64.35 7.53
N LEU A 167 -2.66 -64.45 8.35
CA LEU A 167 -1.95 -63.28 8.88
C LEU A 167 -1.28 -62.49 7.76
N LEU A 168 -0.50 -63.16 6.90
CA LEU A 168 0.18 -62.52 5.77
C LEU A 168 -0.81 -61.84 4.81
N MET A 169 -1.96 -62.47 4.55
CA MET A 169 -3.04 -61.88 3.75
C MET A 169 -3.64 -60.64 4.43
N SER A 170 -3.89 -60.72 5.74
CA SER A 170 -4.44 -59.62 6.55
C SER A 170 -3.48 -58.43 6.65
N LEU A 171 -2.17 -58.68 6.64
CA LEU A 171 -1.12 -57.67 6.64
C LEU A 171 -0.77 -57.15 5.23
N GLN A 172 -1.37 -57.71 4.18
CA GLN A 172 -1.05 -57.42 2.76
C GLN A 172 0.43 -57.64 2.40
N ILE A 173 1.10 -58.58 3.08
CA ILE A 173 2.52 -58.87 2.86
C ILE A 173 2.65 -59.85 1.70
N HIS A 174 3.11 -59.37 0.54
CA HIS A 174 3.45 -60.22 -0.61
C HIS A 174 4.91 -60.69 -0.51
N GLN A 175 5.16 -61.85 0.11
CA GLN A 175 6.48 -62.49 0.09
C GLN A 175 6.54 -63.60 -0.97
N THR A 176 7.54 -63.54 -1.86
CA THR A 176 7.70 -64.49 -2.98
C THR A 176 8.79 -65.55 -2.77
N VAL A 177 9.55 -65.54 -1.66
CA VAL A 177 10.78 -66.37 -1.52
C VAL A 177 10.91 -67.16 -0.19
N GLN A 178 10.10 -66.91 0.85
CA GLN A 178 10.22 -67.59 2.18
C GLN A 178 9.06 -68.53 2.55
N LEU A 179 8.25 -68.97 1.60
CA LEU A 179 7.15 -69.91 1.86
C LEU A 179 7.60 -71.37 2.08
N ASP A 180 8.88 -71.68 1.86
CA ASP A 180 9.39 -73.06 1.97
C ASP A 180 9.13 -73.68 3.36
N ILE A 181 9.25 -72.86 4.42
CA ILE A 181 8.97 -73.28 5.80
C ILE A 181 7.49 -73.65 6.01
N LEU A 182 6.57 -73.08 5.21
CA LEU A 182 5.13 -73.35 5.27
C LEU A 182 4.71 -74.49 4.33
N THR A 183 5.59 -74.95 3.44
CA THR A 183 5.30 -75.98 2.43
C THR A 183 6.08 -77.28 2.61
N ARG A 184 7.15 -77.31 3.42
CA ARG A 184 7.92 -78.53 3.69
C ARG A 184 7.15 -79.54 4.53
N ASP A 185 7.39 -80.82 4.28
CA ASP A 185 6.88 -81.92 5.11
C ASP A 185 7.56 -81.93 6.50
N ILE A 186 6.91 -82.56 7.49
CA ILE A 186 7.51 -82.73 8.82
C ILE A 186 8.71 -83.68 8.72
N PRO A 187 9.87 -83.29 9.29
CA PRO A 187 11.08 -84.11 9.23
C PRO A 187 10.91 -85.44 9.98
N ASN A 188 11.58 -86.47 9.49
CA ASN A 188 11.75 -87.73 10.22
C ASN A 188 13.13 -87.74 10.85
N ASP A 189 13.21 -88.09 12.13
CA ASP A 189 14.49 -88.44 12.73
C ASP A 189 14.93 -89.83 12.23
N GLU A 190 16.23 -90.08 12.18
CA GLU A 190 16.78 -91.41 11.81
C GLU A 190 16.19 -92.53 12.69
N GLU A 191 15.92 -92.22 13.95
CA GLU A 191 15.27 -93.12 14.92
C GLU A 191 13.79 -93.41 14.61
N ASP A 192 13.07 -92.48 13.97
CA ASP A 192 11.69 -92.71 13.55
C ASP A 192 11.63 -93.68 12.36
N ILE A 193 12.61 -93.58 11.46
CA ILE A 193 12.78 -94.50 10.33
C ILE A 193 13.15 -95.88 10.86
N ALA A 194 14.03 -95.95 11.87
CA ALA A 194 14.37 -97.19 12.54
C ALA A 194 13.16 -97.83 13.25
N ALA A 195 12.34 -97.03 13.95
CA ALA A 195 11.11 -97.51 14.59
C ALA A 195 10.11 -98.07 13.57
N LYS A 196 9.92 -97.38 12.44
CA LYS A 196 9.03 -97.85 11.37
C LYS A 196 9.54 -99.16 10.75
N THR A 197 10.85 -99.23 10.47
CA THR A 197 11.49 -100.44 9.94
C THR A 197 11.39 -101.61 10.92
N PHE A 198 11.53 -101.34 12.22
CA PHE A 198 11.37 -102.34 13.28
C PHE A 198 9.93 -102.87 13.35
N VAL A 199 8.93 -102.00 13.28
CA VAL A 199 7.51 -102.43 13.24
C VAL A 199 7.20 -103.23 11.97
N ASP A 200 7.70 -102.79 10.81
CA ASP A 200 7.51 -103.49 9.54
C ASP A 200 8.15 -104.89 9.57
N ALA A 201 9.33 -105.04 10.20
CA ALA A 201 10.00 -106.33 10.37
C ALA A 201 9.26 -107.30 11.30
N HIS A 202 8.43 -106.79 12.22
CA HIS A 202 7.69 -107.58 13.23
C HIS A 202 6.19 -107.71 12.92
N GLY A 203 5.81 -107.70 11.63
CA GLY A 203 4.45 -108.00 11.18
C GLY A 203 3.57 -106.77 10.90
N GLY A 204 4.14 -105.55 10.92
CA GLY A 204 3.50 -104.33 10.43
C GLY A 204 2.41 -103.72 11.34
N SER A 205 2.08 -104.35 12.47
CA SER A 205 1.12 -103.82 13.45
C SER A 205 1.84 -103.07 14.56
N VAL A 206 1.72 -101.73 14.54
CA VAL A 206 2.28 -100.83 15.57
C VAL A 206 1.75 -101.19 16.97
N ASP A 207 0.45 -101.50 17.06
CA ASP A 207 -0.19 -101.83 18.34
C ASP A 207 0.35 -103.14 18.93
N ALA A 208 0.67 -104.14 18.09
CA ALA A 208 1.24 -105.40 18.59
C ALA A 208 2.62 -105.19 19.22
N VAL A 209 3.46 -104.36 18.59
CA VAL A 209 4.81 -104.03 19.09
C VAL A 209 4.73 -103.18 20.36
N MET A 210 3.81 -102.23 20.45
CA MET A 210 3.71 -101.32 21.61
C MET A 210 3.23 -101.99 22.91
N HIS A 211 2.44 -103.06 22.80
CA HIS A 211 1.87 -103.78 23.96
C HIS A 211 2.70 -105.00 24.39
N ASP A 212 3.73 -105.38 23.62
CA ASP A 212 4.66 -106.45 23.95
C ASP A 212 5.93 -105.90 24.60
N ARG A 213 6.12 -106.20 25.90
CA ARG A 213 7.26 -105.72 26.69
C ARG A 213 8.60 -106.25 26.17
N GLU A 214 8.63 -107.43 25.55
CA GLU A 214 9.88 -108.00 25.04
C GLU A 214 10.32 -107.29 23.75
N LEU A 215 9.37 -107.02 22.83
CA LEU A 215 9.65 -106.30 21.58
C LEU A 215 10.05 -104.83 21.83
N VAL A 216 9.42 -104.15 22.80
CA VAL A 216 9.82 -102.78 23.19
C VAL A 216 11.22 -102.75 23.77
N LYS A 217 11.60 -103.77 24.57
CA LYS A 217 12.94 -103.89 25.15
C LYS A 217 14.00 -104.16 24.08
N GLU A 218 13.68 -105.01 23.09
CA GLU A 218 14.54 -105.27 21.95
C GLU A 218 14.79 -103.99 21.14
N PHE A 219 13.74 -103.24 20.82
CA PHE A 219 13.87 -101.95 20.14
C PHE A 219 14.74 -100.96 20.93
N ALA A 220 14.51 -100.84 22.24
CA ALA A 220 15.30 -99.95 23.10
C ALA A 220 16.79 -100.34 23.13
N GLN A 221 17.11 -101.64 23.15
CA GLN A 221 18.50 -102.11 23.08
C GLN A 221 19.14 -101.84 21.72
N GLN A 222 18.42 -102.08 20.60
CA GLN A 222 18.90 -101.82 19.24
C GLN A 222 19.22 -100.33 19.02
N GLN A 223 18.45 -99.43 19.64
CA GLN A 223 18.63 -97.98 19.53
C GLN A 223 19.46 -97.37 20.67
N HIS A 224 20.08 -98.18 21.52
CA HIS A 224 20.85 -97.75 22.69
C HIS A 224 20.08 -96.81 23.65
N LEU A 225 18.77 -97.05 23.81
CA LEU A 225 17.88 -96.30 24.68
C LEU A 225 17.69 -97.00 26.03
N VAL A 226 17.57 -96.20 27.10
CA VAL A 226 17.31 -96.71 28.45
C VAL A 226 15.83 -97.06 28.59
N MET A 227 15.54 -98.28 29.05
CA MET A 227 14.19 -98.72 29.40
C MET A 227 14.01 -98.63 30.91
N ASP A 228 13.07 -97.81 31.36
CA ASP A 228 12.56 -97.80 32.74
C ASP A 228 11.15 -98.39 32.81
N ASP A 229 10.64 -98.68 34.01
CA ASP A 229 9.32 -99.28 34.19
C ASP A 229 8.17 -98.33 33.79
N SER A 230 8.43 -97.03 33.62
CA SER A 230 7.44 -96.02 33.21
C SER A 230 7.22 -95.97 31.69
N VAL A 231 8.12 -96.54 30.89
CA VAL A 231 8.02 -96.56 29.42
C VAL A 231 6.75 -97.27 28.94
N MET A 232 6.39 -98.40 29.55
CA MET A 232 5.19 -99.17 29.17
C MET A 232 3.90 -98.43 29.54
N GLU A 233 3.87 -97.74 30.69
CA GLU A 233 2.73 -96.88 31.07
C GLU A 233 2.57 -95.71 30.10
N GLN A 234 3.68 -95.09 29.70
CA GLN A 234 3.69 -93.99 28.74
C GLN A 234 3.33 -94.42 27.31
N LEU A 235 3.62 -95.66 26.91
CA LEU A 235 3.17 -96.25 25.64
C LEU A 235 1.65 -96.48 25.63
N ASN A 236 1.06 -96.85 26.78
CA ASN A 236 -0.39 -97.00 26.90
C ASN A 236 -1.15 -95.68 27.13
N ALA A 237 -0.46 -94.61 27.56
CA ALA A 237 -1.08 -93.31 27.80
C ALA A 237 -1.49 -92.58 26.49
N ASN A 238 -2.73 -92.12 26.40
CA ASN A 238 -3.17 -91.30 25.29
C ASN A 238 -2.62 -89.86 25.42
N ILE A 239 -1.74 -89.46 24.52
CA ILE A 239 -1.17 -88.11 24.51
C ILE A 239 -2.25 -87.03 24.32
N ALA A 240 -3.42 -87.36 23.74
CA ALA A 240 -4.52 -86.40 23.59
C ALA A 240 -5.05 -85.87 24.94
N ASP A 241 -5.13 -86.73 25.95
CA ASP A 241 -5.61 -86.33 27.29
C ASP A 241 -4.59 -85.40 27.99
N SER A 242 -3.30 -85.69 27.81
CA SER A 242 -2.22 -84.83 28.33
C SER A 242 -2.16 -83.49 27.59
N VAL A 243 -2.41 -83.46 26.28
CA VAL A 243 -2.53 -82.24 25.49
C VAL A 243 -3.70 -81.39 25.99
N GLN A 244 -4.88 -81.98 26.20
CA GLN A 244 -6.05 -81.24 26.69
C GLN A 244 -5.80 -80.65 28.09
N GLN A 245 -5.18 -81.41 29.00
CA GLN A 245 -4.84 -80.93 30.33
C GLN A 245 -3.80 -79.79 30.29
N ASN A 246 -2.79 -79.89 29.43
CA ASN A 246 -1.81 -78.83 29.23
C ASN A 246 -2.45 -77.59 28.60
N HIS A 247 -3.40 -77.75 27.66
CA HIS A 247 -4.11 -76.65 27.01
C HIS A 247 -4.89 -75.83 28.04
N VAL A 248 -5.68 -76.47 28.90
CA VAL A 248 -6.43 -75.80 29.98
C VAL A 248 -5.49 -75.08 30.96
N ARG A 249 -4.34 -75.69 31.29
CA ARG A 249 -3.34 -75.06 32.16
C ARG A 249 -2.74 -73.81 31.51
N LEU A 250 -2.43 -73.85 30.21
CA LEU A 250 -1.93 -72.68 29.47
C LEU A 250 -2.98 -71.57 29.41
N GLU A 251 -4.25 -71.91 29.22
CA GLU A 251 -5.35 -70.93 29.23
C GLU A 251 -5.42 -70.18 30.57
N ASN A 252 -5.28 -70.89 31.70
CA ASN A 252 -5.24 -70.26 33.02
C ASN A 252 -4.03 -69.32 33.19
N ILE A 253 -2.83 -69.75 32.77
CA ILE A 253 -1.61 -68.92 32.81
C ILE A 253 -1.79 -67.64 31.97
N LEU A 254 -2.48 -67.73 30.83
CA LEU A 254 -2.74 -66.59 29.97
C LEU A 254 -3.72 -65.60 30.58
N ARG A 255 -4.82 -66.06 31.19
CA ARG A 255 -5.77 -65.17 31.89
C ARG A 255 -5.09 -64.35 32.98
N ASP A 256 -4.20 -64.97 33.75
CA ASP A 256 -3.52 -64.31 34.86
C ASP A 256 -2.50 -63.25 34.40
N ASN A 257 -1.74 -63.53 33.32
CA ASN A 257 -0.68 -62.64 32.82
C ASN A 257 -1.20 -61.51 31.91
N VAL A 258 -2.26 -61.75 31.13
CA VAL A 258 -2.84 -60.73 30.23
C VAL A 258 -3.60 -59.67 31.03
N GLY A 259 -4.26 -60.05 32.12
CA GLY A 259 -4.95 -59.12 33.02
C GLY A 259 -4.01 -58.09 33.66
N THR A 260 -2.78 -58.47 33.98
CA THR A 260 -1.77 -57.57 34.57
C THR A 260 -1.16 -56.63 33.51
N ALA A 261 -0.86 -57.13 32.31
CA ALA A 261 -0.27 -56.32 31.23
C ALA A 261 -1.21 -55.22 30.71
N ILE A 262 -2.52 -55.51 30.61
CA ILE A 262 -3.54 -54.53 30.21
C ILE A 262 -3.67 -53.42 31.26
N ALA A 263 -3.67 -53.78 32.55
CA ALA A 263 -3.81 -52.83 33.64
C ALA A 263 -2.62 -51.86 33.72
N ASP A 264 -1.39 -52.35 33.58
CA ASP A 264 -0.19 -51.50 33.63
C ASP A 264 -0.02 -50.64 32.37
N GLY A 265 -0.38 -51.16 31.19
CA GLY A 265 -0.39 -50.39 29.94
C GLY A 265 -1.37 -49.21 29.97
N LEU A 266 -2.59 -49.45 30.47
CA LEU A 266 -3.60 -48.39 30.64
C LEU A 266 -3.19 -47.36 31.70
N LYS A 267 -2.50 -47.78 32.76
CA LYS A 267 -2.03 -46.88 33.82
C LYS A 267 -0.92 -45.95 33.35
N ASN A 268 0.01 -46.46 32.54
CA ASN A 268 1.07 -45.65 31.94
C ASN A 268 0.51 -44.65 30.91
N LEU A 269 -0.43 -45.08 30.06
CA LEU A 269 -1.10 -44.17 29.11
C LEU A 269 -1.90 -43.07 29.83
N ALA A 270 -2.59 -43.41 30.91
CA ALA A 270 -3.32 -42.43 31.73
C ALA A 270 -2.37 -41.44 32.43
N MET A 271 -1.19 -41.88 32.89
CA MET A 271 -0.17 -40.98 33.44
C MET A 271 0.43 -40.05 32.39
N GLU A 272 0.65 -40.55 31.17
CA GLU A 272 1.17 -39.76 30.05
C GLU A 272 0.13 -38.70 29.59
N ILE A 273 -1.15 -39.09 29.45
CA ILE A 273 -2.25 -38.17 29.16
C ILE A 273 -2.40 -37.10 30.24
N ASN A 274 -2.38 -37.49 31.52
CA ASN A 274 -2.42 -36.53 32.64
C ASN A 274 -1.21 -35.59 32.65
N SER A 275 -0.02 -36.07 32.27
CA SER A 275 1.19 -35.24 32.18
C SER A 275 1.13 -34.24 31.00
N MET A 276 0.51 -34.64 29.88
CA MET A 276 0.24 -33.77 28.73
C MET A 276 -0.84 -32.73 29.05
N GLU A 277 -1.89 -33.10 29.78
CA GLU A 277 -2.94 -32.16 30.21
C GLU A 277 -2.45 -31.18 31.30
N ALA A 278 -1.49 -31.58 32.12
CA ALA A 278 -0.85 -30.73 33.13
C ALA A 278 0.15 -29.73 32.53
N GLU A 279 0.53 -29.88 31.26
CA GLU A 279 1.47 -28.97 30.61
C GLU A 279 0.86 -27.56 30.43
N GLN A 280 1.63 -26.53 30.73
CA GLN A 280 1.18 -25.15 30.57
C GLN A 280 0.80 -24.87 29.11
N LYS A 281 -0.45 -24.44 28.90
CA LYS A 281 -0.94 -23.98 27.60
C LYS A 281 -0.51 -22.54 27.36
N PHE A 282 0.06 -22.28 26.19
CA PHE A 282 0.45 -20.97 25.69
C PHE A 282 -0.39 -20.60 24.47
N ILE A 283 -0.58 -19.31 24.21
CA ILE A 283 -1.21 -18.84 22.96
C ILE A 283 -0.10 -18.36 22.02
N CYS A 284 -0.12 -18.84 20.78
CA CYS A 284 0.86 -18.45 19.78
C CYS A 284 0.55 -17.06 19.23
N VAL A 285 1.48 -16.12 19.35
CA VAL A 285 1.31 -14.74 18.85
C VAL A 285 1.30 -14.62 17.31
N GLN A 286 1.62 -15.69 16.59
CA GLN A 286 1.72 -15.71 15.11
C GLN A 286 0.45 -16.21 14.44
N CYS A 287 -0.27 -17.14 15.08
CA CYS A 287 -1.45 -17.79 14.52
C CYS A 287 -2.64 -17.85 15.49
N ASP A 288 -2.50 -17.29 16.69
CA ASP A 288 -3.48 -17.24 17.77
C ASP A 288 -4.02 -18.61 18.24
N LYS A 289 -3.32 -19.69 17.91
CA LYS A 289 -3.65 -21.05 18.38
C LYS A 289 -2.96 -21.37 19.72
N GLU A 290 -3.65 -22.12 20.56
CA GLU A 290 -3.09 -22.70 21.78
C GLU A 290 -2.07 -23.79 21.45
N PHE A 291 -0.99 -23.86 22.22
CA PHE A 291 0.05 -24.88 22.09
C PHE A 291 0.70 -25.16 23.46
N THR A 292 1.37 -26.32 23.56
CA THR A 292 2.22 -26.71 24.69
C THR A 292 3.65 -26.96 24.19
N ASN A 293 4.67 -27.07 25.04
CA ASN A 293 6.03 -27.30 24.54
C ASN A 293 6.14 -28.67 23.87
N TYR A 294 5.42 -29.68 24.37
CA TYR A 294 5.35 -30.99 23.75
C TYR A 294 4.78 -30.96 22.32
N THR A 295 3.77 -30.14 22.07
CA THR A 295 3.13 -29.99 20.74
C THR A 295 3.86 -29.01 19.82
N ASN A 296 4.92 -28.34 20.29
CA ASN A 296 5.62 -27.27 19.57
C ASN A 296 6.72 -27.75 18.62
N GLY A 297 6.34 -28.51 17.59
CA GLY A 297 7.25 -28.96 16.54
C GLY A 297 7.65 -27.86 15.52
N PRO A 298 8.69 -28.09 14.69
CA PRO A 298 9.19 -27.12 13.70
C PRO A 298 8.20 -26.65 12.63
N LYS A 299 7.05 -27.31 12.46
CA LYS A 299 5.98 -26.94 11.51
C LYS A 299 4.61 -26.83 12.19
N ALA A 300 4.57 -26.75 13.52
CA ALA A 300 3.32 -26.73 14.29
C ALA A 300 2.53 -25.43 14.06
N CYS A 301 3.24 -24.31 13.93
CA CYS A 301 2.65 -23.02 13.61
C CYS A 301 2.62 -22.79 12.09
N SER A 302 1.49 -22.31 11.59
CA SER A 302 1.29 -21.88 10.20
C SER A 302 0.75 -20.45 10.19
N PHE A 303 1.44 -19.54 9.50
CA PHE A 303 1.07 -18.11 9.46
C PHE A 303 1.43 -17.43 8.14
N HIS A 304 0.90 -16.24 7.93
CA HIS A 304 1.27 -15.37 6.80
C HIS A 304 2.39 -14.42 7.20
N ARG A 305 3.31 -14.13 6.26
CA ARG A 305 4.39 -13.16 6.49
C ARG A 305 3.88 -11.71 6.53
N ALA A 306 2.78 -11.41 5.86
CA ALA A 306 2.22 -10.07 5.74
C ALA A 306 0.80 -9.98 6.29
N GLU A 307 0.38 -8.79 6.72
CA GLU A 307 -1.01 -8.50 7.09
C GLU A 307 -1.95 -8.64 5.89
N TYR A 308 -3.19 -9.05 6.14
CA TYR A 308 -4.23 -9.14 5.14
C TYR A 308 -4.58 -7.75 4.60
N ASP A 309 -4.54 -7.57 3.28
CA ASP A 309 -4.97 -6.32 2.65
C ASP A 309 -6.48 -6.36 2.37
N GLY A 310 -7.24 -5.57 3.11
CA GLY A 310 -8.69 -5.46 2.95
C GLY A 310 -9.13 -4.88 1.61
N TRP A 311 -8.29 -4.07 0.95
CA TRP A 311 -8.61 -3.48 -0.36
C TRP A 311 -8.46 -4.48 -1.49
N SER A 312 -7.34 -5.19 -1.54
CA SER A 312 -7.09 -6.22 -2.54
C SER A 312 -7.67 -7.60 -2.18
N LYS A 313 -8.23 -7.75 -0.98
CA LYS A 313 -8.82 -8.99 -0.43
C LYS A 313 -7.88 -10.19 -0.48
N GLN A 314 -6.58 -9.95 -0.31
CA GLN A 314 -5.55 -10.99 -0.38
C GLN A 314 -4.38 -10.69 0.56
N PHE A 315 -3.60 -11.71 0.89
CA PHE A 315 -2.34 -11.54 1.59
C PHE A 315 -1.24 -11.17 0.60
N PRO A 316 -0.58 -10.00 0.71
CA PRO A 316 0.36 -9.54 -0.32
C PRO A 316 1.69 -10.32 -0.34
N CYS A 317 1.91 -11.24 0.62
CA CYS A 317 3.06 -12.12 0.62
C CYS A 317 2.94 -13.34 -0.31
N CYS A 318 1.71 -13.80 -0.62
CA CYS A 318 1.49 -15.02 -1.41
C CYS A 318 0.21 -15.00 -2.25
N SER A 319 -0.65 -13.98 -2.11
CA SER A 319 -1.97 -13.86 -2.74
C SER A 319 -2.95 -15.00 -2.46
N THR A 320 -2.66 -15.89 -1.51
CA THR A 320 -3.53 -17.00 -1.13
C THR A 320 -4.11 -16.83 0.27
N ALA A 321 -5.28 -17.43 0.52
CA ALA A 321 -5.84 -17.49 1.87
C ALA A 321 -5.03 -18.43 2.80
N HIS A 322 -4.44 -19.49 2.24
CA HIS A 322 -3.65 -20.46 3.01
C HIS A 322 -2.31 -19.87 3.50
N PRO A 323 -1.89 -20.15 4.75
CA PRO A 323 -0.61 -19.68 5.29
C PRO A 323 0.59 -20.05 4.42
N CYS A 324 1.49 -19.11 4.19
CA CYS A 324 2.68 -19.30 3.35
C CYS A 324 3.96 -19.58 4.15
N GLN A 325 3.91 -19.60 5.49
CA GLN A 325 5.05 -19.86 6.37
C GLN A 325 4.68 -20.89 7.43
N PHE A 326 5.67 -21.71 7.82
CA PHE A 326 5.53 -22.74 8.85
C PHE A 326 6.72 -22.69 9.80
N GLY A 327 6.48 -22.89 11.09
CA GLY A 327 7.50 -22.78 12.13
C GLY A 327 7.05 -23.38 13.47
N THR A 328 7.84 -23.18 14.51
CA THR A 328 7.42 -23.40 15.90
C THR A 328 6.53 -22.26 16.38
N HIS A 329 5.53 -22.56 17.19
CA HIS A 329 4.76 -21.57 17.92
C HIS A 329 5.64 -20.72 18.85
N ARG A 330 5.23 -19.46 19.05
CA ARG A 330 5.89 -18.50 19.93
C ARG A 330 4.88 -17.89 20.89
N ALA A 331 5.14 -17.96 22.20
CA ALA A 331 4.29 -17.36 23.22
C ALA A 331 4.50 -15.83 23.37
N LYS A 332 5.60 -15.29 22.85
CA LYS A 332 5.94 -13.86 22.93
C LYS A 332 6.19 -13.29 21.53
N HIS A 333 5.77 -12.05 21.33
CA HIS A 333 6.09 -11.32 20.10
C HIS A 333 7.60 -11.13 19.95
N HIS A 334 8.07 -11.18 18.70
CA HIS A 334 9.48 -11.05 18.35
C HIS A 334 9.63 -10.29 17.03
N CYS A 335 10.86 -9.88 16.70
CA CYS A 335 11.19 -9.27 15.42
C CYS A 335 12.18 -10.09 14.57
N ASP A 336 12.51 -11.32 14.99
CA ASP A 336 13.45 -12.21 14.30
C ASP A 336 13.07 -12.49 12.83
N TYR A 337 11.76 -12.53 12.54
CA TYR A 337 11.21 -12.69 11.20
C TYR A 337 9.78 -12.13 11.15
N ALA A 338 9.32 -11.78 9.95
CA ALA A 338 8.03 -11.15 9.72
C ALA A 338 6.84 -12.13 9.83
N TYR A 339 5.76 -11.68 10.47
CA TYR A 339 4.48 -12.39 10.54
C TYR A 339 3.30 -11.40 10.64
N ALA A 340 2.15 -11.77 10.09
CA ALA A 340 1.01 -10.90 9.85
C ALA A 340 0.55 -10.11 11.09
N ALA A 341 0.32 -10.82 12.21
CA ALA A 341 -0.18 -10.23 13.45
C ALA A 341 0.78 -9.22 14.11
N PHE A 342 2.05 -9.17 13.69
CA PHE A 342 3.02 -8.24 14.23
C PHE A 342 2.79 -6.80 13.78
N PHE A 343 2.42 -6.57 12.52
CA PHE A 343 2.36 -5.23 11.93
C PHE A 343 1.24 -4.36 12.50
N PRO A 344 0.02 -4.87 12.74
CA PRO A 344 -1.00 -4.13 13.48
C PRO A 344 -0.51 -3.70 14.86
N ARG A 345 0.12 -4.62 15.61
CA ARG A 345 0.68 -4.32 16.94
C ARG A 345 1.75 -3.23 16.90
N ALA A 346 2.67 -3.28 15.93
CA ALA A 346 3.70 -2.25 15.79
C ALA A 346 3.11 -0.90 15.38
N ARG A 347 2.06 -0.89 14.55
CA ARG A 347 1.31 0.32 14.16
C ARG A 347 0.58 0.94 15.33
N ASP A 348 -0.07 0.12 16.16
CA ASP A 348 -0.75 0.54 17.39
C ASP A 348 0.19 1.25 18.37
N VAL A 349 1.49 0.96 18.31
CA VAL A 349 2.52 1.70 19.04
C VAL A 349 2.98 2.94 18.28
N THR A 350 3.32 2.83 17.00
CA THR A 350 4.07 3.89 16.26
C THR A 350 3.21 4.99 15.65
N SER A 351 1.92 4.77 15.42
CA SER A 351 1.03 5.73 14.75
C SER A 351 0.34 6.73 15.67
N TYR A 352 0.63 6.70 16.98
CA TYR A 352 -0.01 7.53 17.99
C TYR A 352 1.02 8.24 18.87
N THR A 353 0.65 9.40 19.40
CA THR A 353 1.51 10.23 20.27
C THR A 353 1.37 9.88 21.75
N ASP A 354 0.30 9.18 22.16
CA ASP A 354 0.05 8.80 23.56
C ASP A 354 0.65 7.43 23.95
N THR A 355 1.21 6.71 22.99
CA THR A 355 1.69 5.32 23.12
C THR A 355 3.19 5.21 23.32
N ASN A 356 3.98 6.13 22.75
CA ASN A 356 5.42 6.18 22.91
C ASN A 356 5.92 7.64 22.94
N GLU A 357 7.09 7.83 23.51
CA GLU A 357 7.87 9.06 23.38
C GLU A 357 9.17 8.73 22.65
N LYS A 358 9.48 9.46 21.57
CA LYS A 358 10.76 9.32 20.87
C LYS A 358 11.77 10.26 21.50
N TRP A 359 12.79 9.73 22.16
CA TRP A 359 13.88 10.54 22.70
C TRP A 359 14.81 10.99 21.59
N ALA A 360 15.31 10.07 20.77
CA ALA A 360 16.20 10.37 19.65
C ALA A 360 15.69 9.71 18.37
N VAL A 361 15.72 10.44 17.26
CA VAL A 361 15.32 9.98 15.92
C VAL A 361 16.37 10.43 14.91
N VAL A 362 16.72 9.55 13.99
CA VAL A 362 17.46 9.87 12.78
C VAL A 362 16.65 9.35 11.59
N GLU A 363 16.47 10.17 10.58
CA GLU A 363 15.67 9.86 9.40
C GLU A 363 16.33 10.48 8.17
N ASP A 364 16.66 9.66 7.18
CA ASP A 364 17.26 10.09 5.94
C ASP A 364 16.48 9.51 4.77
N THR A 365 16.31 10.28 3.70
CA THR A 365 15.51 9.88 2.54
C THR A 365 16.37 9.85 1.30
N ASN A 366 16.33 8.73 0.59
CA ASN A 366 16.94 8.57 -0.71
C ASN A 366 16.21 9.47 -1.72
N LEU A 367 16.91 10.49 -2.22
CA LEU A 367 16.34 11.49 -3.14
C LEU A 367 16.10 10.95 -4.56
N GLU A 368 16.61 9.76 -4.89
CA GLU A 368 16.35 9.06 -6.15
C GLU A 368 15.13 8.15 -6.07
N THR A 369 15.02 7.32 -5.03
CA THR A 369 13.94 6.31 -4.90
C THR A 369 12.77 6.74 -4.01
N ASP A 370 12.90 7.84 -3.28
CA ASP A 370 11.99 8.28 -2.21
C ASP A 370 11.93 7.37 -0.97
N ASP A 371 12.76 6.33 -0.90
CA ASP A 371 12.82 5.43 0.26
C ASP A 371 13.44 6.12 1.47
N THR A 372 12.85 5.90 2.63
CA THR A 372 13.29 6.49 3.89
C THR A 372 13.93 5.43 4.78
N VAL A 373 15.14 5.73 5.24
CA VAL A 373 15.88 4.95 6.23
C VAL A 373 15.84 5.70 7.55
N SER A 374 15.39 5.03 8.61
CA SER A 374 15.23 5.67 9.91
C SER A 374 15.58 4.74 11.07
N ALA A 375 15.98 5.35 12.18
CA ALA A 375 16.16 4.67 13.44
C ALA A 375 15.71 5.60 14.58
N SER A 376 15.11 5.03 15.62
CA SER A 376 14.65 5.78 16.78
C SER A 376 14.78 5.00 18.07
N VAL A 377 15.05 5.74 19.14
CA VAL A 377 15.09 5.27 20.52
C VAL A 377 14.14 6.11 21.36
N GLY A 378 13.42 5.46 22.26
CA GLY A 378 12.41 6.14 23.06
C GLY A 378 11.86 5.30 24.20
N GLN A 379 10.77 5.76 24.79
CA GLN A 379 10.02 5.06 25.82
C GLN A 379 8.70 4.55 25.29
N LEU A 380 8.34 3.32 25.65
CA LEU A 380 6.99 2.80 25.47
C LEU A 380 6.12 3.18 26.68
N PHE A 381 4.97 3.81 26.42
CA PHE A 381 3.96 4.10 27.45
C PHE A 381 2.76 3.16 27.38
N ARG A 382 2.31 2.78 26.19
CA ARG A 382 1.12 1.93 25.97
C ARG A 382 1.31 1.09 24.71
N TRP A 383 0.75 -0.12 24.70
CA TRP A 383 0.77 -1.01 23.51
C TRP A 383 -0.21 -0.59 22.41
N LYS A 384 -1.23 0.20 22.75
CA LYS A 384 -2.20 0.78 21.83
C LYS A 384 -2.74 2.09 22.38
N SER A 385 -3.19 2.99 21.50
CA SER A 385 -3.79 4.26 21.92
C SER A 385 -4.98 4.04 22.85
N ARG A 386 -5.09 4.86 23.91
CA ARG A 386 -6.10 4.72 24.97
C ARG A 386 -6.08 3.38 25.74
N GLY A 387 -5.11 2.49 25.52
CA GLY A 387 -4.93 1.23 26.28
C GLY A 387 -4.32 1.47 27.67
N GLY A 388 -4.15 0.44 28.49
CA GLY A 388 -3.45 0.57 29.79
C GLY A 388 -1.99 1.04 29.64
N ARG A 389 -1.46 1.76 30.63
CA ARG A 389 -0.01 2.05 30.70
C ARG A 389 0.76 0.76 30.98
N VAL A 390 1.96 0.65 30.40
CA VAL A 390 2.89 -0.42 30.80
C VAL A 390 3.30 -0.23 32.26
N GLU A 391 3.36 -1.33 33.01
CA GLU A 391 3.64 -1.31 34.47
C GLU A 391 5.06 -0.85 34.78
N ASN A 392 6.03 -1.25 33.95
CA ASN A 392 7.44 -0.94 34.11
C ASN A 392 7.91 -0.01 32.98
N ASN A 393 8.81 0.90 33.31
CA ASN A 393 9.51 1.69 32.30
C ASN A 393 10.18 0.76 31.28
N THR A 394 9.82 0.96 30.02
CA THR A 394 10.20 0.07 28.93
C THR A 394 10.84 0.90 27.82
N LEU A 395 12.10 0.63 27.54
CA LEU A 395 12.84 1.22 26.42
C LEU A 395 12.30 0.64 25.11
N LEU A 396 12.12 1.47 24.09
CA LEU A 396 11.71 1.10 22.74
C LEU A 396 12.80 1.46 21.74
N VAL A 397 13.23 0.46 20.96
CA VAL A 397 14.21 0.64 19.87
C VAL A 397 13.56 0.21 18.56
N ILE A 398 13.58 1.11 17.58
CA ILE A 398 13.05 0.86 16.24
C ILE A 398 14.14 1.20 15.22
N VAL A 399 14.43 0.28 14.31
CA VAL A 399 15.39 0.47 13.21
C VAL A 399 14.75 0.01 11.92
N GLY A 400 14.79 0.84 10.89
CA GLY A 400 14.20 0.56 9.59
C GLY A 400 12.67 0.70 9.56
N ARG A 401 12.09 0.39 8.40
CA ARG A 401 10.64 0.47 8.16
C ARG A 401 9.97 -0.84 8.58
N VAL A 402 9.16 -0.78 9.64
CA VAL A 402 8.47 -1.97 10.19
C VAL A 402 7.37 -2.46 9.24
N TRP A 403 7.75 -3.30 8.30
CA TRP A 403 6.86 -3.89 7.30
C TRP A 403 7.48 -5.14 6.69
N TYR A 404 6.66 -6.08 6.22
CA TYR A 404 7.13 -7.43 5.86
C TYR A 404 8.18 -7.48 4.74
N LYS A 405 8.22 -6.48 3.85
CA LYS A 405 9.17 -6.40 2.72
C LYS A 405 10.54 -5.84 3.11
N TYR A 406 10.61 -5.05 4.18
CA TYR A 406 11.84 -4.34 4.54
C TYR A 406 12.50 -4.98 5.75
N PRO A 407 13.84 -4.97 5.84
CA PRO A 407 14.56 -5.30 7.06
C PRO A 407 14.18 -4.30 8.16
N TYR A 408 13.81 -4.80 9.35
CA TYR A 408 13.46 -3.96 10.48
C TYR A 408 13.86 -4.59 11.81
N TYR A 409 13.99 -3.74 12.81
CA TYR A 409 14.06 -4.10 14.22
C TYR A 409 12.99 -3.31 14.97
N PHE A 410 12.19 -4.01 15.76
CA PHE A 410 11.23 -3.39 16.66
C PHE A 410 11.24 -4.23 17.92
N ASN A 411 11.86 -3.71 18.97
CA ASN A 411 11.96 -4.42 20.23
C ASN A 411 11.91 -3.50 21.43
N THR A 412 11.54 -4.07 22.56
CA THR A 412 11.35 -3.39 23.83
C THR A 412 12.21 -4.01 24.90
N PHE A 413 12.74 -3.21 25.82
CA PHE A 413 13.62 -3.68 26.88
C PHE A 413 13.20 -3.14 28.25
N THR A 414 13.02 -4.04 29.20
CA THR A 414 12.86 -3.72 30.62
C THR A 414 14.22 -3.63 31.33
N ALA A 415 14.27 -3.06 32.53
CA ALA A 415 15.52 -2.89 33.28
C ALA A 415 16.23 -4.23 33.53
N LYS A 416 15.45 -5.27 33.87
CA LYS A 416 15.97 -6.63 34.08
C LYS A 416 16.60 -7.21 32.80
N GLU A 417 15.94 -7.05 31.65
CA GLU A 417 16.47 -7.52 30.37
C GLU A 417 17.74 -6.76 29.97
N LEU A 418 17.80 -5.45 30.21
CA LEU A 418 19.00 -4.65 29.96
C LEU A 418 20.18 -5.04 30.85
N GLU A 419 19.95 -5.43 32.11
CA GLU A 419 21.01 -5.93 32.98
C GLU A 419 21.63 -7.24 32.44
N ASP A 420 20.81 -8.15 31.95
CA ASP A 420 21.27 -9.42 31.38
C ASP A 420 21.98 -9.22 30.03
N ILE A 421 21.44 -8.35 29.17
CA ILE A 421 22.11 -7.92 27.94
C ILE A 421 23.46 -7.28 28.26
N THR A 422 23.53 -6.42 29.28
CA THR A 422 24.78 -5.77 29.69
C THR A 422 25.85 -6.79 30.07
N LYS A 423 25.49 -7.87 30.79
CA LYS A 423 26.44 -8.96 31.13
C LYS A 423 26.95 -9.65 29.86
N SER A 424 26.05 -9.98 28.92
CA SER A 424 26.39 -10.63 27.65
C SER A 424 27.27 -9.76 26.74
N VAL A 425 26.93 -8.47 26.61
CA VAL A 425 27.68 -7.49 25.81
C VAL A 425 29.05 -7.22 26.43
N ARG A 426 29.16 -7.18 27.76
CA ARG A 426 30.45 -7.03 28.45
C ARG A 426 31.42 -8.16 28.14
N LEU A 427 30.92 -9.40 28.02
CA LEU A 427 31.72 -10.59 27.70
C LEU A 427 32.04 -10.67 26.20
N SER A 428 31.04 -10.50 25.34
CA SER A 428 31.19 -10.69 23.88
C SER A 428 31.76 -9.49 23.15
N ARG A 429 31.73 -8.29 23.75
CA ARG A 429 32.05 -6.99 23.13
C ARG A 429 31.23 -6.67 21.88
N ARG A 430 30.16 -7.41 21.58
CA ARG A 430 29.26 -7.14 20.46
C ARG A 430 28.29 -6.02 20.81
N THR A 431 28.46 -4.86 20.17
CA THR A 431 27.64 -3.67 20.41
C THR A 431 26.48 -3.51 19.45
N LEU A 432 26.51 -4.16 18.29
CA LEU A 432 25.48 -4.06 17.27
C LEU A 432 24.13 -4.57 17.80
N ILE A 433 23.09 -3.71 17.76
CA ILE A 433 21.71 -4.12 18.03
C ILE A 433 21.09 -4.65 16.74
N TYR A 434 21.12 -3.83 15.69
CA TYR A 434 20.59 -4.19 14.38
C TYR A 434 21.11 -3.26 13.29
N ARG A 435 21.30 -3.80 12.09
CA ARG A 435 21.61 -3.05 10.87
C ARG A 435 20.69 -3.53 9.74
N THR A 436 20.06 -2.61 9.02
CA THR A 436 19.09 -2.98 7.96
C THR A 436 19.72 -3.51 6.70
N SER A 437 20.95 -3.10 6.37
CA SER A 437 21.67 -3.48 5.16
C SER A 437 23.18 -3.52 5.42
N PRO A 438 23.92 -4.48 4.85
CA PRO A 438 25.38 -4.49 4.90
C PRO A 438 26.02 -3.41 4.00
N ASP A 439 25.26 -2.81 3.08
CA ASP A 439 25.75 -1.71 2.25
C ASP A 439 26.09 -0.49 3.12
N GLU A 440 27.26 0.09 2.88
CA GLU A 440 27.72 1.31 3.55
C GLU A 440 27.14 2.57 2.90
N ASN A 441 26.50 2.46 1.73
CA ASN A 441 25.84 3.60 1.09
C ASN A 441 24.42 3.84 1.62
N GLU A 442 23.68 2.77 1.95
CA GLU A 442 22.29 2.88 2.40
C GLU A 442 21.98 1.90 3.55
N TYR A 443 21.81 2.45 4.76
CA TYR A 443 21.52 1.65 5.94
C TYR A 443 20.90 2.47 7.09
N ALA A 444 20.17 1.79 7.96
CA ALA A 444 19.85 2.25 9.30
C ALA A 444 20.43 1.27 10.33
N LEU A 445 20.90 1.80 11.45
CA LEU A 445 21.73 1.08 12.40
C LEU A 445 21.46 1.58 13.83
N ALA A 446 21.42 0.65 14.78
CA ALA A 446 21.47 0.95 16.21
C ALA A 446 22.55 0.11 16.90
N GLU A 447 23.28 0.73 17.82
CA GLU A 447 24.37 0.10 18.56
C GLU A 447 24.41 0.55 20.01
N TRP A 448 24.78 -0.37 20.90
CA TRP A 448 25.08 -0.09 22.29
C TRP A 448 26.38 0.73 22.42
N ILE A 449 26.35 1.74 23.27
CA ILE A 449 27.55 2.47 23.69
C ILE A 449 28.01 1.90 25.02
N LEU A 450 29.29 1.58 25.12
CA LEU A 450 29.89 1.01 26.31
C LEU A 450 30.75 2.04 27.03
N SER A 451 30.69 2.03 28.36
CA SER A 451 31.70 2.67 29.21
C SER A 451 33.05 1.95 29.10
N ILE A 452 34.09 2.57 29.65
CA ILE A 452 35.41 1.95 29.85
C ILE A 452 35.29 0.64 30.65
N SER A 453 34.36 0.57 31.61
CA SER A 453 34.06 -0.64 32.40
C SER A 453 33.31 -1.74 31.63
N GLY A 454 32.89 -1.47 30.38
CA GLY A 454 32.12 -2.38 29.53
C GLY A 454 30.62 -2.44 29.85
N LYS A 455 30.10 -1.49 30.65
CA LYS A 455 28.67 -1.36 30.95
C LYS A 455 28.00 -0.52 29.85
N ILE A 456 26.77 -0.86 29.48
CA ILE A 456 26.02 -0.05 28.50
C ILE A 456 25.69 1.32 29.14
N THR A 457 25.96 2.40 28.41
CA THR A 457 25.71 3.79 28.86
C THR A 457 24.76 4.55 27.94
N GLY A 458 24.48 4.02 26.75
CA GLY A 458 23.70 4.71 25.74
C GLY A 458 23.43 3.85 24.52
N ILE A 459 22.67 4.42 23.58
CA ILE A 459 22.41 3.86 22.26
C ILE A 459 22.80 4.89 21.21
N ARG A 460 23.59 4.46 20.23
CA ARG A 460 23.91 5.22 19.03
C ARG A 460 22.97 4.77 17.92
N ILE A 461 22.24 5.71 17.33
CA ILE A 461 21.37 5.49 16.17
C ILE A 461 21.95 6.20 14.95
N ILE A 462 21.89 5.53 13.81
CA ILE A 462 22.47 5.98 12.55
C ILE A 462 21.47 5.74 11.40
N ALA A 463 21.32 6.72 10.53
CA ALA A 463 20.63 6.58 9.24
C ALA A 463 21.50 7.18 8.13
N LYS A 464 21.65 6.45 7.02
CA LYS A 464 22.33 6.92 5.82
C LYS A 464 21.55 6.49 4.61
N SER A 465 21.15 7.46 3.77
CA SER A 465 20.63 7.19 2.43
C SER A 465 21.75 7.21 1.39
N ALA A 466 21.57 6.52 0.26
CA ALA A 466 22.56 6.52 -0.83
C ALA A 466 22.86 7.93 -1.37
N THR A 467 21.90 8.84 -1.27
CA THR A 467 22.02 10.23 -1.74
C THR A 467 22.67 11.17 -0.74
N SER A 468 22.92 10.70 0.49
CA SER A 468 23.54 11.48 1.56
C SER A 468 25.04 11.23 1.64
N ALA A 469 25.82 12.32 1.60
CA ALA A 469 27.27 12.25 1.72
C ALA A 469 27.70 11.63 3.08
N ASN A 470 27.10 12.11 4.18
CA ASN A 470 27.40 11.66 5.53
C ASN A 470 26.18 10.99 6.18
N PRO A 471 26.39 9.99 7.04
CA PRO A 471 25.32 9.43 7.86
C PRO A 471 24.82 10.45 8.90
N TRP A 472 23.52 10.44 9.20
CA TRP A 472 22.97 11.10 10.38
C TRP A 472 23.22 10.23 11.61
N VAL A 473 23.96 10.75 12.59
CA VAL A 473 24.34 10.03 13.81
C VAL A 473 23.87 10.78 15.05
N ARG A 474 23.10 10.10 15.91
CA ARG A 474 22.71 10.59 17.23
C ARG A 474 23.04 9.56 18.31
N VAL A 475 23.39 10.06 19.49
CA VAL A 475 23.71 9.28 20.67
C VAL A 475 22.73 9.66 21.78
N CYS A 476 22.00 8.67 22.29
CA CYS A 476 21.07 8.80 23.39
C CYS A 476 21.62 8.10 24.64
N PRO A 477 22.07 8.84 25.67
CA PRO A 477 22.42 8.26 26.96
C PRO A 477 21.19 7.65 27.64
N ILE A 478 21.34 6.46 28.24
CA ILE A 478 20.28 5.76 28.97
C ILE A 478 20.73 5.34 30.37
N ASP A 479 19.82 5.34 31.33
CA ASP A 479 20.01 4.70 32.63
C ASP A 479 19.40 3.30 32.59
N LEU A 480 20.26 2.28 32.78
CA LEU A 480 19.88 0.87 32.73
C LEU A 480 18.94 0.46 33.88
N SER A 481 19.06 1.12 35.04
CA SER A 481 18.28 0.74 36.23
C SER A 481 16.83 1.20 36.14
N THR A 482 16.60 2.34 35.51
CA THR A 482 15.28 2.96 35.40
C THR A 482 14.67 2.87 34.00
N CYS A 483 15.44 2.44 32.99
CA CYS A 483 15.07 2.47 31.57
C CYS A 483 14.60 3.86 31.11
N THR A 484 15.27 4.92 31.56
CA THR A 484 14.98 6.31 31.15
C THR A 484 16.19 6.97 30.50
N LYS A 485 15.96 8.13 29.87
CA LYS A 485 17.01 9.00 29.34
C LYS A 485 17.86 9.56 30.48
N SER A 486 19.18 9.36 30.43
CA SER A 486 20.10 9.76 31.52
C SER A 486 20.84 11.08 31.28
N GLY A 487 20.74 11.68 30.10
CA GLY A 487 21.41 12.94 29.75
C GLY A 487 20.99 13.46 28.38
N ASP A 488 21.60 14.57 27.94
CA ASP A 488 21.28 15.20 26.66
C ASP A 488 21.68 14.35 25.45
N ILE A 489 20.92 14.50 24.36
CA ILE A 489 21.15 13.77 23.12
C ILE A 489 22.26 14.47 22.37
N LEU A 490 23.31 13.72 22.03
CA LEU A 490 24.46 14.24 21.30
C LEU A 490 24.27 13.93 19.80
N THR A 491 24.25 14.96 18.96
CA THR A 491 24.26 14.79 17.51
C THR A 491 25.70 14.88 17.01
N THR A 492 26.26 13.77 16.52
CA THR A 492 27.68 13.69 16.11
C THR A 492 27.87 14.03 14.64
N SER A 493 26.86 13.74 13.82
CA SER A 493 26.83 14.04 12.39
C SER A 493 25.38 14.23 11.99
N GLU A 494 25.12 15.14 11.05
CA GLU A 494 23.80 15.33 10.46
C GLU A 494 23.84 14.83 9.01
N GLY A 495 22.87 13.99 8.64
CA GLY A 495 22.73 13.44 7.30
C GLY A 495 21.86 14.33 6.40
N GLY A 496 21.55 13.83 5.20
CA GLY A 496 20.73 14.56 4.22
C GLY A 496 21.48 15.67 3.49
N ILE A 497 20.76 16.35 2.59
CA ILE A 497 21.24 17.56 1.91
C ILE A 497 20.87 18.78 2.76
N ARG A 498 21.90 19.43 3.28
CA ARG A 498 21.76 20.66 4.06
C ARG A 498 21.98 21.89 3.20
N SER A 499 21.11 22.87 3.35
CA SER A 499 21.26 24.20 2.78
C SER A 499 22.09 25.10 3.70
N PHE A 500 22.86 26.01 3.11
CA PHE A 500 23.68 26.98 3.82
C PHE A 500 23.15 28.40 3.59
N ILE A 501 23.46 29.31 4.53
CA ILE A 501 23.14 30.72 4.39
C ILE A 501 24.11 31.35 3.36
N PRO A 502 23.62 32.13 2.39
CA PRO A 502 24.50 32.84 1.47
C PRO A 502 25.23 34.00 2.18
N ALA A 503 26.44 34.33 1.72
CA ALA A 503 27.25 35.41 2.29
C ALA A 503 26.60 36.81 2.12
N SER A 504 25.78 36.98 1.08
CA SER A 504 24.99 38.18 0.80
C SER A 504 23.58 37.78 0.29
N PRO A 505 22.61 38.72 0.21
CA PRO A 505 21.35 38.46 -0.48
C PRO A 505 21.56 38.16 -1.97
N TYR A 506 20.69 37.34 -2.56
CA TYR A 506 20.69 37.08 -4.01
C TYR A 506 20.09 38.26 -4.77
N THR A 507 20.69 38.62 -5.89
CA THR A 507 20.17 39.60 -6.84
C THR A 507 19.64 38.89 -8.07
N LEU A 508 18.40 39.18 -8.47
CA LEU A 508 17.75 38.54 -9.62
C LEU A 508 17.71 39.49 -10.83
N PRO A 509 17.74 38.96 -12.06
CA PRO A 509 17.49 39.75 -13.26
C PRO A 509 16.06 40.32 -13.26
N GLU A 510 15.88 41.45 -13.96
CA GLU A 510 14.55 42.02 -14.17
C GLU A 510 13.67 41.13 -15.06
N THR A 511 12.36 41.20 -14.83
CA THR A 511 11.38 40.51 -15.68
C THR A 511 11.36 41.14 -17.06
N VAL A 512 11.54 40.32 -18.09
CA VAL A 512 11.46 40.74 -19.49
C VAL A 512 10.14 40.24 -20.06
N THR A 513 9.27 41.18 -20.43
CA THR A 513 8.03 40.90 -21.16
C THR A 513 8.16 41.41 -22.58
N VAL A 514 7.93 40.53 -23.56
CA VAL A 514 7.97 40.81 -24.98
C VAL A 514 6.55 40.66 -25.53
N GLY A 515 6.02 41.76 -26.06
CA GLY A 515 4.67 41.81 -26.64
C GLY A 515 3.95 43.11 -26.32
N PRO A 516 2.78 43.34 -26.93
CA PRO A 516 1.95 44.49 -26.64
C PRO A 516 1.40 44.44 -25.21
N THR A 517 1.07 45.62 -24.66
CA THR A 517 0.36 45.75 -23.38
C THR A 517 -1.05 46.23 -23.66
N LEU A 518 -2.05 45.62 -23.00
CA LEU A 518 -3.43 46.03 -23.14
C LEU A 518 -3.72 47.31 -22.33
N PRO A 519 -4.50 48.26 -22.86
CA PRO A 519 -4.88 49.46 -22.13
C PRO A 519 -5.89 49.13 -21.02
N GLU A 520 -5.73 49.73 -19.83
CA GLU A 520 -6.70 49.61 -18.73
C GLU A 520 -7.84 50.64 -18.79
N ALA A 521 -7.72 51.65 -19.66
CA ALA A 521 -8.70 52.72 -19.82
C ALA A 521 -9.21 52.79 -21.28
N PRO A 522 -10.43 53.31 -21.51
CA PRO A 522 -10.91 53.62 -22.86
C PRO A 522 -9.94 54.51 -23.62
N SER A 523 -9.83 54.34 -24.95
CA SER A 523 -8.90 55.13 -25.77
C SER A 523 -9.18 56.64 -25.74
N ARG A 524 -10.45 57.02 -25.57
CA ARG A 524 -10.91 58.40 -25.37
C ARG A 524 -12.31 58.43 -24.76
N PRO A 525 -12.78 59.60 -24.28
CA PRO A 525 -14.19 59.80 -23.93
C PRO A 525 -15.13 59.59 -25.13
N VAL A 526 -16.35 59.14 -24.85
CA VAL A 526 -17.42 58.99 -25.84
C VAL A 526 -17.93 60.36 -26.29
N ARG A 527 -18.10 60.57 -27.59
CA ARG A 527 -18.66 61.81 -28.12
C ARG A 527 -20.19 61.82 -27.95
N THR A 528 -20.69 62.90 -27.35
CA THR A 528 -22.12 63.13 -27.09
C THR A 528 -22.67 64.36 -27.81
N ASN A 529 -21.85 65.04 -28.61
CA ASN A 529 -22.16 66.32 -29.23
C ASN A 529 -22.78 66.24 -30.64
N PHE A 530 -23.11 65.03 -31.12
CA PHE A 530 -23.74 64.85 -32.43
C PHE A 530 -25.09 65.57 -32.52
N LYS A 531 -25.34 66.22 -33.66
CA LYS A 531 -26.57 66.99 -33.91
C LYS A 531 -27.56 66.16 -34.71
N THR A 532 -28.83 66.29 -34.36
CA THR A 532 -29.94 65.73 -35.13
C THR A 532 -29.93 66.30 -36.55
N ARG A 533 -30.15 65.44 -37.56
CA ARG A 533 -30.35 65.84 -38.95
C ARG A 533 -31.74 65.40 -39.39
N SER A 534 -32.64 66.35 -39.60
CA SER A 534 -34.00 66.10 -40.07
C SER A 534 -34.22 66.73 -41.45
N THR A 535 -35.17 66.18 -42.20
CA THR A 535 -35.68 66.85 -43.40
C THR A 535 -36.44 68.14 -43.01
N PRO A 536 -36.54 69.13 -43.93
CA PRO A 536 -37.19 70.41 -43.63
C PRO A 536 -38.67 70.29 -43.23
N ALA A 537 -39.37 69.25 -43.69
CA ALA A 537 -40.76 68.98 -43.40
C ALA A 537 -40.97 68.39 -41.99
N LEU A 538 -40.02 67.57 -41.50
CA LEU A 538 -40.09 66.89 -40.21
C LEU A 538 -39.38 67.68 -39.10
N ARG A 539 -40.14 68.46 -38.31
CA ARG A 539 -39.62 69.26 -37.18
C ARG A 539 -39.44 68.43 -35.90
N VAL A 540 -38.55 67.45 -35.95
CA VAL A 540 -38.23 66.55 -34.82
C VAL A 540 -36.79 66.72 -34.37
N ILE A 541 -36.56 66.71 -33.05
CA ILE A 541 -35.22 66.66 -32.45
C ILE A 541 -35.06 65.31 -31.74
N LEU A 542 -33.97 64.60 -32.06
CA LEU A 542 -33.59 63.36 -31.39
C LEU A 542 -32.50 63.66 -30.36
N LYS A 543 -32.68 63.22 -29.12
CA LYS A 543 -31.69 63.38 -28.05
C LYS A 543 -31.41 62.04 -27.36
N ALA A 544 -30.13 61.71 -27.19
CA ALA A 544 -29.74 60.57 -26.36
C ALA A 544 -30.14 60.81 -24.89
N MET A 545 -30.69 59.78 -24.24
CA MET A 545 -31.19 59.84 -22.87
C MET A 545 -30.26 59.16 -21.85
N SER A 546 -29.16 58.57 -22.31
CA SER A 546 -28.15 57.91 -21.47
C SER A 546 -26.76 58.50 -21.71
N ASP A 547 -25.92 58.43 -20.69
CA ASP A 547 -24.49 58.75 -20.74
C ASP A 547 -23.70 57.60 -20.09
N PRO A 548 -23.04 56.73 -20.87
CA PRO A 548 -22.86 56.79 -22.33
C PRO A 548 -24.15 56.50 -23.15
N PRO A 549 -24.21 56.95 -24.41
CA PRO A 549 -25.41 56.82 -25.25
C PRO A 549 -25.74 55.38 -25.71
N LEU A 550 -24.77 54.46 -25.63
CA LEU A 550 -24.90 53.06 -26.03
C LEU A 550 -24.28 52.13 -24.99
N GLU A 551 -24.96 51.03 -24.70
CA GLU A 551 -24.47 49.90 -23.91
C GLU A 551 -24.34 48.66 -24.79
N ALA A 552 -23.19 47.99 -24.76
CA ALA A 552 -22.93 46.80 -25.58
C ALA A 552 -23.24 45.51 -24.81
N ASN A 553 -23.92 44.55 -25.46
CA ASN A 553 -24.25 43.21 -24.96
C ASN A 553 -24.74 43.14 -23.49
N PRO A 554 -25.68 43.99 -23.05
CA PRO A 554 -26.12 43.97 -21.64
C PRO A 554 -26.99 42.75 -21.31
N ASN A 555 -27.75 42.23 -22.28
CA ASN A 555 -28.73 41.16 -22.07
C ASN A 555 -28.44 39.90 -22.90
N ILE A 556 -27.70 40.03 -24.02
CA ILE A 556 -27.39 38.95 -24.95
C ILE A 556 -25.97 39.15 -25.46
N ALA A 557 -25.14 38.11 -25.44
CA ALA A 557 -23.80 38.10 -26.02
C ALA A 557 -23.72 37.09 -27.17
N GLY A 558 -23.47 37.56 -28.39
CA GLY A 558 -23.28 36.75 -29.58
C GLY A 558 -21.80 36.54 -29.93
N SER A 559 -21.51 35.55 -30.77
CA SER A 559 -20.19 35.41 -31.40
C SER A 559 -20.13 35.97 -32.83
N LYS A 560 -21.28 36.12 -33.50
CA LYS A 560 -21.40 36.69 -34.86
C LYS A 560 -21.79 38.16 -34.88
N PHE A 561 -22.48 38.62 -33.84
CA PHE A 561 -22.99 39.99 -33.72
C PHE A 561 -22.68 40.52 -32.32
N ASP A 562 -22.43 41.82 -32.23
CA ASP A 562 -22.51 42.55 -30.96
C ASP A 562 -23.81 43.37 -30.94
N TYR A 563 -24.55 43.24 -29.85
CA TYR A 563 -25.78 43.97 -29.61
C TYR A 563 -25.49 45.29 -28.93
N PHE A 564 -26.12 46.36 -29.37
CA PHE A 564 -26.04 47.68 -28.73
C PHE A 564 -27.43 48.12 -28.31
N ILE A 565 -27.59 48.51 -27.06
CA ILE A 565 -28.83 49.05 -26.51
C ILE A 565 -28.64 50.54 -26.26
N GLY A 566 -29.63 51.34 -26.66
CA GLY A 566 -29.64 52.77 -26.41
C GLY A 566 -31.04 53.28 -26.12
N LYS A 567 -31.10 54.51 -25.61
CA LYS A 567 -32.33 55.23 -25.31
C LYS A 567 -32.32 56.60 -25.96
N VAL A 568 -33.32 56.89 -26.79
CA VAL A 568 -33.45 58.18 -27.48
C VAL A 568 -34.81 58.78 -27.21
N SER A 569 -34.84 60.09 -26.95
CA SER A 569 -36.06 60.88 -26.86
C SER A 569 -36.32 61.58 -28.19
N VAL A 570 -37.53 61.39 -28.71
CA VAL A 570 -38.05 62.02 -29.92
C VAL A 570 -38.90 63.20 -29.50
N PHE A 571 -38.43 64.43 -29.75
CA PHE A 571 -39.10 65.67 -29.36
C PHE A 571 -39.74 66.36 -30.57
N ASN A 572 -41.04 66.64 -30.50
CA ASN A 572 -41.73 67.43 -31.51
C ASN A 572 -41.45 68.93 -31.27
N ASN A 573 -40.66 69.53 -32.16
CA ASN A 573 -40.23 70.93 -32.04
C ASN A 573 -41.18 71.94 -32.73
N ASN A 574 -42.41 71.54 -33.02
CA ASN A 574 -43.43 72.47 -33.51
C ASN A 574 -43.80 73.52 -32.44
N PRO A 575 -44.26 74.72 -32.85
CA PRO A 575 -44.66 75.78 -31.93
C PRO A 575 -45.79 75.33 -30.97
N PRO A 576 -45.78 75.81 -29.71
CA PRO A 576 -46.88 75.54 -28.77
C PRO A 576 -48.21 76.06 -29.35
N GLY A 577 -49.25 75.23 -29.29
CA GLY A 577 -50.59 75.55 -29.85
C GLY A 577 -50.76 75.30 -31.35
N SER A 578 -49.73 74.81 -32.04
CA SER A 578 -49.92 74.25 -33.39
C SER A 578 -50.79 72.97 -33.32
N LEU A 579 -51.58 72.68 -34.36
CA LEU A 579 -52.35 71.43 -34.49
C LEU A 579 -51.56 70.38 -35.31
N ASN A 580 -50.22 70.42 -35.24
CA ASN A 580 -49.33 69.60 -36.06
C ASN A 580 -48.65 68.52 -35.20
N PRO A 581 -49.36 67.43 -34.86
CA PRO A 581 -48.73 66.28 -34.24
C PRO A 581 -47.80 65.59 -35.25
N VAL A 582 -46.73 64.99 -34.74
CA VAL A 582 -45.81 64.18 -35.56
C VAL A 582 -46.05 62.72 -35.24
N THR A 583 -46.34 61.90 -36.26
CA THR A 583 -46.51 60.45 -36.08
C THR A 583 -45.30 59.72 -36.62
N ILE A 584 -44.56 59.07 -35.73
CA ILE A 584 -43.41 58.23 -36.08
C ILE A 584 -43.93 56.86 -36.49
N ALA A 585 -43.62 56.43 -37.70
CA ALA A 585 -44.06 55.17 -38.29
C ALA A 585 -43.00 54.06 -38.17
N GLY A 586 -41.71 54.42 -38.24
CA GLY A 586 -40.63 53.44 -38.30
C GLY A 586 -39.33 53.90 -37.65
N ILE A 587 -38.49 52.91 -37.34
CA ILE A 587 -37.13 53.10 -36.85
C ILE A 587 -36.19 52.15 -37.58
N SER A 588 -35.07 52.67 -38.05
CA SER A 588 -33.99 51.89 -38.65
C SER A 588 -32.65 52.36 -38.12
N ALA A 589 -31.63 51.51 -38.24
CA ALA A 589 -30.27 51.84 -37.83
C ALA A 589 -29.27 51.41 -38.90
N SER A 590 -28.17 52.15 -38.97
CA SER A 590 -27.00 51.80 -39.78
C SER A 590 -25.77 52.03 -38.91
N TYR A 591 -24.67 51.35 -39.21
CA TYR A 591 -23.45 51.46 -38.42
C TYR A 591 -22.24 51.72 -39.31
N ARG A 592 -21.19 52.30 -38.73
CA ARG A 592 -19.85 52.32 -39.32
C ARG A 592 -18.81 52.27 -38.22
N MET A 593 -17.64 51.73 -38.54
CA MET A 593 -16.48 51.87 -37.67
C MET A 593 -15.79 53.20 -37.96
N ILE A 594 -15.13 53.79 -36.97
CA ILE A 594 -14.32 55.00 -37.22
C ILE A 594 -13.27 54.73 -38.30
N GLY A 595 -13.13 55.67 -39.24
CA GLY A 595 -12.27 55.52 -40.42
C GLY A 595 -12.94 54.90 -41.65
N ASP A 596 -14.11 54.27 -41.50
CA ASP A 596 -14.90 53.83 -42.64
C ASP A 596 -15.75 55.01 -43.16
N PRO A 597 -15.75 55.29 -44.48
CA PRO A 597 -16.42 56.46 -45.04
C PRO A 597 -17.95 56.31 -45.14
N GLU A 598 -18.46 55.08 -45.19
CA GLU A 598 -19.86 54.78 -45.48
C GLU A 598 -20.53 54.00 -44.33
N TYR A 599 -21.85 54.18 -44.21
CA TYR A 599 -22.68 53.46 -43.25
C TYR A 599 -23.21 52.16 -43.86
N ALA A 600 -22.98 51.04 -43.19
CA ALA A 600 -23.52 49.74 -43.53
C ALA A 600 -24.84 49.47 -42.79
N PRO A 601 -25.76 48.67 -43.36
CA PRO A 601 -26.96 48.24 -42.66
C PRO A 601 -26.61 47.36 -41.46
N VAL A 602 -27.37 47.50 -40.38
CA VAL A 602 -27.32 46.58 -39.24
C VAL A 602 -28.10 45.32 -39.59
N GLU A 603 -27.80 44.20 -38.93
CA GLU A 603 -28.55 42.95 -39.16
C GLU A 603 -29.99 43.08 -38.66
N GLU A 604 -30.15 43.74 -37.52
CA GLU A 604 -31.44 43.87 -36.86
C GLU A 604 -31.53 45.16 -36.03
N CYS A 605 -32.69 45.81 -36.07
CA CYS A 605 -33.04 46.95 -35.23
C CYS A 605 -34.43 46.70 -34.63
N LYS A 606 -34.52 46.63 -33.30
CA LYS A 606 -35.74 46.31 -32.56
C LYS A 606 -36.00 47.32 -31.45
N LEU A 607 -37.29 47.57 -31.16
CA LEU A 607 -37.70 48.30 -29.95
C LEU A 607 -37.87 47.32 -28.79
N LEU A 608 -37.31 47.67 -27.63
CA LEU A 608 -37.29 46.81 -26.44
C LEU A 608 -38.60 46.86 -25.65
N ASP A 609 -39.35 47.94 -25.79
CA ASP A 609 -40.61 48.15 -25.07
C ASP A 609 -41.82 47.46 -25.78
N GLY A 610 -41.58 46.70 -26.85
CA GLY A 610 -42.57 45.88 -27.57
C GLY A 610 -42.86 46.34 -29.01
N PHE A 611 -43.31 45.42 -29.87
CA PHE A 611 -43.59 45.67 -31.30
C PHE A 611 -44.79 46.59 -31.57
N ASN A 612 -45.64 46.86 -30.57
CA ASN A 612 -46.89 47.63 -30.73
C ASN A 612 -46.77 49.13 -30.42
N ILE A 613 -45.55 49.65 -30.25
CA ILE A 613 -45.34 51.06 -29.88
C ILE A 613 -45.41 51.97 -31.10
N LEU A 614 -45.04 51.48 -32.28
CA LEU A 614 -45.14 52.24 -33.52
C LEU A 614 -46.39 51.79 -34.32
N PRO A 615 -47.15 52.72 -34.92
CA PRO A 615 -46.89 54.16 -34.98
C PRO A 615 -47.19 54.90 -33.66
N ILE A 616 -46.40 55.93 -33.33
CA ILE A 616 -46.61 56.79 -32.16
C ILE A 616 -46.78 58.26 -32.55
N THR A 617 -47.85 58.89 -32.08
CA THR A 617 -48.15 60.29 -32.32
C THR A 617 -47.68 61.16 -31.15
N ILE A 618 -46.89 62.19 -31.44
CA ILE A 618 -46.28 63.09 -30.46
C ILE A 618 -46.82 64.50 -30.68
N GLU A 619 -47.53 65.04 -29.69
CA GLU A 619 -48.08 66.39 -29.73
C GLU A 619 -46.96 67.46 -29.73
N PRO A 620 -47.22 68.68 -30.24
CA PRO A 620 -46.25 69.77 -30.24
C PRO A 620 -45.66 70.05 -28.85
N ARG A 621 -44.34 70.23 -28.78
CA ARG A 621 -43.57 70.44 -27.55
C ARG A 621 -43.61 69.26 -26.55
N GLN A 622 -44.10 68.09 -26.95
CA GLN A 622 -43.96 66.86 -26.19
C GLN A 622 -42.83 65.99 -26.72
N SER A 623 -42.42 65.00 -25.91
CA SER A 623 -41.43 64.01 -26.28
C SER A 623 -41.90 62.60 -25.96
N SER A 624 -41.51 61.65 -26.80
CA SER A 624 -41.62 60.22 -26.49
C SER A 624 -40.24 59.57 -26.40
N GLN A 625 -40.11 58.56 -25.54
CA GLN A 625 -38.85 57.83 -25.36
C GLN A 625 -38.92 56.49 -26.09
N LEU A 626 -37.84 56.15 -26.80
CA LEU A 626 -37.69 54.89 -27.51
C LEU A 626 -36.45 54.16 -26.98
N ASN A 627 -36.66 52.99 -26.40
CA ASN A 627 -35.59 52.04 -26.07
C ASN A 627 -35.39 51.10 -27.25
N PHE A 628 -34.17 51.06 -27.81
CA PHE A 628 -33.87 50.25 -28.99
C PHE A 628 -32.68 49.32 -28.74
N GLN A 629 -32.64 48.25 -29.52
CA GLN A 629 -31.53 47.32 -29.62
C GLN A 629 -31.14 47.14 -31.09
N VAL A 630 -29.84 47.19 -31.36
CA VAL A 630 -29.26 47.02 -32.69
C VAL A 630 -28.29 45.84 -32.67
N ALA A 631 -28.36 44.95 -33.65
CA ALA A 631 -27.38 43.89 -33.87
C ALA A 631 -26.37 44.31 -34.95
N VAL A 632 -25.12 44.56 -34.56
CA VAL A 632 -24.05 44.93 -35.48
C VAL A 632 -23.23 43.69 -35.83
N PRO A 633 -23.09 43.32 -37.12
CA PRO A 633 -22.32 42.15 -37.54
C PRO A 633 -20.83 42.34 -37.28
N ARG A 634 -20.17 41.26 -36.84
CA ARG A 634 -18.72 41.19 -36.73
C ARG A 634 -18.10 40.86 -38.09
N THR A 635 -16.82 41.20 -38.27
CA THR A 635 -16.06 40.75 -39.43
C THR A 635 -15.92 39.22 -39.40
N GLU A 636 -15.66 38.60 -40.57
CA GLU A 636 -15.44 37.15 -40.63
C GLU A 636 -14.24 36.70 -39.79
N GLU A 637 -13.20 37.53 -39.69
CA GLU A 637 -12.04 37.30 -38.84
C GLU A 637 -12.43 37.30 -37.36
N ASP A 638 -13.22 38.29 -36.93
CA ASP A 638 -13.67 38.40 -35.54
C ASP A 638 -14.66 37.29 -35.14
N ALA A 639 -15.52 36.86 -36.06
CA ALA A 639 -16.48 35.79 -35.83
C ALA A 639 -15.81 34.41 -35.65
N LYS A 640 -14.62 34.19 -36.25
CA LYS A 640 -13.86 32.93 -36.11
C LYS A 640 -13.34 32.67 -34.70
N TYR A 641 -13.14 33.71 -33.89
CA TYR A 641 -12.69 33.54 -32.50
C TYR A 641 -13.79 32.95 -31.58
N ASP A 642 -15.06 32.95 -32.01
CA ASP A 642 -16.23 32.48 -31.24
C ASP A 642 -16.36 33.08 -29.82
N ILE A 643 -15.81 34.29 -29.61
CA ILE A 643 -15.79 34.97 -28.32
C ILE A 643 -17.16 35.60 -28.02
N ARG A 644 -17.68 35.40 -26.80
CA ARG A 644 -18.93 36.01 -26.33
C ARG A 644 -18.65 36.96 -25.18
N TRP A 645 -18.72 38.26 -25.44
CA TRP A 645 -18.48 39.28 -24.42
C TRP A 645 -19.78 39.87 -23.91
N TRP A 646 -19.95 39.83 -22.59
CA TRP A 646 -21.02 40.52 -21.88
C TRP A 646 -20.58 41.94 -21.51
N HIS A 647 -21.53 42.88 -21.58
CA HIS A 647 -21.34 44.31 -21.25
C HIS A 647 -20.24 45.02 -22.07
N ARG A 648 -19.79 44.42 -23.18
CA ARG A 648 -18.68 44.85 -24.04
C ARG A 648 -18.91 44.38 -25.46
N ALA A 649 -18.47 45.16 -26.45
CA ALA A 649 -18.50 44.76 -27.86
C ALA A 649 -17.11 44.31 -28.34
N PHE A 650 -17.03 43.12 -28.93
CA PHE A 650 -15.77 42.57 -29.46
C PHE A 650 -15.32 43.30 -30.72
N LEU A 651 -16.25 43.67 -31.59
CA LEU A 651 -15.94 44.41 -32.83
C LEU A 651 -15.38 45.82 -32.56
N ALA A 652 -15.70 46.41 -31.41
CA ALA A 652 -15.25 47.76 -31.03
C ALA A 652 -13.86 47.79 -30.35
N ARG A 653 -13.23 46.63 -30.12
CA ARG A 653 -12.00 46.51 -29.29
C ARG A 653 -10.81 47.32 -29.79
N HIS A 654 -10.75 47.57 -31.10
CA HIS A 654 -9.64 48.29 -31.74
C HIS A 654 -10.00 49.72 -32.14
N ARG A 655 -11.26 49.99 -32.50
CA ARG A 655 -11.75 51.31 -32.89
C ARG A 655 -13.22 51.49 -32.54
N PRO A 656 -13.67 52.72 -32.21
CA PRO A 656 -15.06 52.98 -31.85
C PRO A 656 -16.06 52.69 -32.98
N VAL A 657 -17.32 52.50 -32.59
CA VAL A 657 -18.46 52.24 -33.48
C VAL A 657 -19.40 53.43 -33.43
N ARG A 658 -19.90 53.87 -34.59
CA ARG A 658 -20.97 54.86 -34.68
C ARG A 658 -22.22 54.21 -35.26
N ILE A 659 -23.33 54.34 -34.54
CA ILE A 659 -24.66 53.89 -34.96
C ILE A 659 -25.49 55.11 -35.31
N LYS A 660 -25.92 55.21 -36.56
CA LYS A 660 -26.86 56.22 -37.03
C LYS A 660 -28.26 55.66 -36.94
N LEU A 661 -29.03 56.18 -35.99
CA LEU A 661 -30.45 55.88 -35.81
C LEU A 661 -31.26 56.81 -36.73
N VAL A 662 -32.18 56.25 -37.51
CA VAL A 662 -33.08 56.99 -38.40
C VAL A 662 -34.51 56.67 -38.01
N VAL A 663 -35.29 57.73 -37.81
CA VAL A 663 -36.71 57.67 -37.48
C VAL A 663 -37.48 58.22 -38.67
N GLU A 664 -38.52 57.52 -39.09
CA GLU A 664 -39.33 57.85 -40.27
C GLU A 664 -40.78 58.12 -39.86
N ASP A 665 -41.39 59.16 -40.40
CA ASP A 665 -42.79 59.48 -40.19
C ASP A 665 -43.73 58.77 -41.19
N ILE A 666 -45.03 59.01 -41.08
CA ILE A 666 -46.03 58.41 -41.99
C ILE A 666 -45.96 58.95 -43.44
N GLU A 667 -45.28 60.07 -43.66
CA GLU A 667 -45.11 60.71 -44.98
C GLU A 667 -43.76 60.32 -45.64
N GLY A 668 -42.95 59.50 -44.97
CA GLY A 668 -41.63 59.04 -45.43
C GLY A 668 -40.49 60.02 -45.13
N GLU A 669 -40.75 61.08 -44.37
CA GLU A 669 -39.75 62.07 -43.97
C GLU A 669 -38.89 61.52 -42.83
N GLN A 670 -37.60 61.83 -42.84
CA GLN A 670 -36.60 61.18 -41.98
C GLN A 670 -35.88 62.14 -41.04
N CYS A 671 -35.65 61.67 -39.82
CA CYS A 671 -34.85 62.34 -38.81
C CYS A 671 -33.79 61.37 -38.25
N SER A 672 -32.54 61.82 -38.14
CA SER A 672 -31.43 60.95 -37.76
C SER A 672 -30.54 61.52 -36.66
N LEU A 673 -29.96 60.62 -35.85
CA LEU A 673 -29.01 60.91 -34.79
C LEU A 673 -27.89 59.86 -34.80
N VAL A 674 -26.65 60.33 -34.68
CA VAL A 674 -25.48 59.46 -34.53
C VAL A 674 -25.17 59.27 -33.06
N LEU A 675 -25.01 58.02 -32.64
CA LEU A 675 -24.62 57.59 -31.31
C LEU A 675 -23.31 56.83 -31.40
N GLU A 676 -22.41 57.03 -30.44
CA GLU A 676 -21.09 56.42 -30.46
C GLU A 676 -20.90 55.44 -29.29
N TYR A 677 -20.22 54.35 -29.58
CA TYR A 677 -19.71 53.44 -28.57
C TYR A 677 -18.18 53.38 -28.66
N VAL A 678 -17.51 53.77 -27.57
CA VAL A 678 -16.07 53.56 -27.38
C VAL A 678 -15.88 52.35 -26.48
N PHE A 679 -15.01 51.43 -26.90
CA PHE A 679 -14.73 50.23 -26.13
C PHE A 679 -14.17 50.58 -24.74
N LYS A 680 -14.77 49.97 -23.72
CA LYS A 680 -14.32 50.05 -22.34
C LYS A 680 -13.61 48.76 -21.97
N PRO A 681 -12.28 48.77 -21.79
CA PRO A 681 -11.54 47.59 -21.36
C PRO A 681 -12.09 47.04 -20.04
N PHE A 682 -12.07 45.72 -19.91
CA PHE A 682 -12.39 45.07 -18.65
C PHE A 682 -11.16 45.08 -17.76
N ALA A 683 -11.38 45.09 -16.44
CA ALA A 683 -10.29 45.06 -15.49
C ALA A 683 -9.44 43.79 -15.70
N LEU A 684 -8.19 43.99 -16.13
CA LEU A 684 -7.23 42.90 -16.26
C LEU A 684 -6.83 42.40 -14.88
N THR A 685 -6.45 41.13 -14.79
CA THR A 685 -5.92 40.58 -13.55
C THR A 685 -4.66 41.34 -13.15
N LYS A 686 -4.63 41.80 -11.89
CA LYS A 686 -3.53 42.56 -11.29
C LYS A 686 -2.77 41.72 -10.27
N PRO A 687 -1.46 41.98 -10.06
CA PRO A 687 -0.72 41.38 -8.97
C PRO A 687 -1.37 41.77 -7.63
N LYS A 688 -1.49 40.79 -6.72
CA LYS A 688 -1.93 41.02 -5.34
C LYS A 688 -0.70 41.24 -4.44
N GLU A 689 -0.89 41.95 -3.34
CA GLU A 689 0.20 42.24 -2.38
C GLU A 689 0.88 40.99 -1.81
N ASN A 690 0.15 39.86 -1.71
CA ASN A 690 0.68 38.60 -1.20
C ASN A 690 1.39 37.74 -2.27
N TYR A 691 1.48 38.20 -3.52
CA TYR A 691 2.16 37.45 -4.57
C TYR A 691 3.66 37.72 -4.53
N LEU A 692 4.46 36.65 -4.56
CA LEU A 692 5.92 36.73 -4.69
C LEU A 692 6.35 37.05 -6.13
N GLY A 693 5.50 36.74 -7.12
CA GLY A 693 5.73 37.06 -8.51
C GLY A 693 4.45 36.97 -9.34
N PHE A 694 4.35 37.81 -10.38
CA PHE A 694 3.25 37.82 -11.33
C PHE A 694 3.83 38.06 -12.73
N PHE A 695 3.78 37.04 -13.57
CA PHE A 695 4.38 37.04 -14.90
C PHE A 695 3.29 36.93 -15.94
N PHE A 696 3.27 37.83 -16.92
CA PHE A 696 2.18 37.88 -17.89
C PHE A 696 2.65 38.37 -19.26
N PHE A 697 1.86 38.03 -20.28
CA PHE A 697 1.84 38.72 -21.55
C PHE A 697 0.39 38.94 -21.96
N ASP A 698 0.12 40.03 -22.70
CA ASP A 698 -1.23 40.37 -23.12
C ASP A 698 -1.47 39.99 -24.59
N ASN A 699 -2.68 39.51 -24.89
CA ASN A 699 -3.11 39.21 -26.25
C ASN A 699 -4.04 40.31 -26.77
N THR A 700 -3.59 41.06 -27.77
CA THR A 700 -4.35 42.16 -28.38
C THR A 700 -5.55 41.70 -29.21
N GLU A 701 -5.51 40.48 -29.75
CA GLU A 701 -6.56 39.97 -30.64
C GLU A 701 -7.80 39.56 -29.86
N THR A 702 -7.60 38.78 -28.80
CA THR A 702 -8.64 38.26 -27.91
C THR A 702 -8.85 39.15 -26.68
N HIS A 703 -8.01 40.17 -26.50
CA HIS A 703 -8.09 41.19 -25.45
C HIS A 703 -8.10 40.61 -24.02
N ASP A 704 -7.27 39.61 -23.79
CA ASP A 704 -7.08 38.90 -22.52
C ASP A 704 -5.61 38.85 -22.11
N ARG A 705 -5.39 38.50 -20.83
CA ARG A 705 -4.06 38.42 -20.20
C ARG A 705 -3.75 36.98 -19.84
N CYS A 706 -2.67 36.45 -20.40
CA CYS A 706 -2.12 35.16 -20.00
C CYS A 706 -1.13 35.40 -18.85
N TYR A 707 -1.30 34.74 -17.71
CA TYR A 707 -0.46 34.99 -16.54
C TYR A 707 -0.15 33.76 -15.69
N VAL A 708 0.97 33.84 -14.96
CA VAL A 708 1.39 32.91 -13.92
C VAL A 708 1.60 33.69 -12.64
N GLU A 709 0.95 33.24 -11.57
CA GLU A 709 1.13 33.76 -10.22
C GLU A 709 2.00 32.82 -9.39
N VAL A 710 2.84 33.42 -8.53
CA VAL A 710 3.65 32.73 -7.54
C VAL A 710 3.31 33.31 -6.17
N LYS A 711 2.93 32.46 -5.22
CA LYS A 711 2.51 32.88 -3.87
C LYS A 711 3.14 31.98 -2.79
N PRO A 712 3.28 32.46 -1.55
CA PRO A 712 3.74 31.64 -0.44
C PRO A 712 2.68 30.60 -0.07
N VAL A 713 3.09 29.56 0.66
CA VAL A 713 2.20 28.50 1.17
C VAL A 713 2.27 28.49 2.69
N ASP A 714 1.12 28.39 3.36
CA ASP A 714 1.04 28.40 4.83
C ASP A 714 1.33 27.03 5.48
N ASN A 715 1.54 25.99 4.66
CA ASN A 715 1.80 24.62 5.08
C ASN A 715 3.29 24.46 5.47
N PRO A 716 3.64 23.85 6.62
CA PRO A 716 5.03 23.62 7.05
C PRO A 716 5.88 22.81 6.06
N THR A 717 5.26 22.04 5.15
CA THR A 717 5.97 21.23 4.14
C THR A 717 6.03 21.87 2.75
N GLY A 718 5.23 22.90 2.51
CA GLY A 718 5.17 23.66 1.26
C GLY A 718 6.09 24.87 1.32
N VAL A 719 6.64 25.29 0.18
CA VAL A 719 7.54 26.45 0.09
C VAL A 719 6.89 27.57 -0.71
N VAL A 720 6.44 27.27 -1.93
CA VAL A 720 5.72 28.19 -2.81
C VAL A 720 4.66 27.44 -3.62
N GLU A 721 3.63 28.14 -4.07
CA GLU A 721 2.67 27.66 -5.05
C GLU A 721 2.84 28.46 -6.35
N ILE A 722 3.04 27.76 -7.47
CA ILE A 722 3.21 28.34 -8.80
C ILE A 722 2.04 27.86 -9.67
N SER A 723 1.13 28.76 -10.05
CA SER A 723 -0.09 28.46 -10.84
C SER A 723 -0.82 27.17 -10.37
N SER A 724 -1.15 27.10 -9.08
CA SER A 724 -1.83 25.95 -8.44
C SER A 724 -0.98 24.69 -8.22
N SER A 725 0.32 24.72 -8.50
CA SER A 725 1.24 23.62 -8.20
C SER A 725 2.09 23.94 -6.97
N GLU A 726 1.89 23.17 -5.87
CA GLU A 726 2.68 23.30 -4.64
C GLU A 726 4.09 22.72 -4.80
N VAL A 727 5.11 23.52 -4.51
CA VAL A 727 6.51 23.12 -4.49
C VAL A 727 6.92 22.82 -3.05
N LYS A 728 7.16 21.54 -2.75
CA LYS A 728 7.52 21.04 -1.42
C LYS A 728 9.04 21.03 -1.19
N VAL A 729 9.45 21.09 0.08
CA VAL A 729 10.87 21.01 0.51
C VAL A 729 11.62 19.86 -0.16
N LYS A 730 11.05 18.65 -0.14
CA LYS A 730 11.63 17.45 -0.74
C LYS A 730 11.92 17.61 -2.24
N ARG A 731 11.06 18.31 -3.00
CA ARG A 731 11.26 18.56 -4.44
C ARG A 731 12.44 19.50 -4.67
N LEU A 732 12.64 20.49 -3.81
CA LEU A 732 13.79 21.38 -3.86
C LEU A 732 15.08 20.65 -3.48
N GLU A 733 15.06 19.78 -2.48
CA GLU A 733 16.20 18.94 -2.12
C GLU A 733 16.61 18.00 -3.26
N LYS A 734 15.63 17.40 -3.96
CA LYS A 734 15.88 16.62 -5.19
C LYS A 734 16.54 17.47 -6.28
N ALA A 735 16.06 18.69 -6.51
CA ALA A 735 16.67 19.60 -7.48
C ALA A 735 18.13 19.94 -7.11
N VAL A 736 18.40 20.20 -5.83
CA VAL A 736 19.76 20.43 -5.34
C VAL A 736 20.64 19.19 -5.53
N TYR A 737 20.13 18.00 -5.19
CA TYR A 737 20.84 16.74 -5.41
C TYR A 737 21.19 16.53 -6.88
N GLN A 738 20.21 16.70 -7.77
CA GLN A 738 20.40 16.57 -9.21
C GLN A 738 21.45 17.55 -9.72
N ALA A 739 21.45 18.79 -9.23
CA ALA A 739 22.48 19.77 -9.58
C ALA A 739 23.88 19.38 -9.09
N LEU A 740 23.99 18.86 -7.86
CA LEU A 740 25.26 18.37 -7.31
C LEU A 740 25.78 17.14 -8.07
N LYS A 741 24.89 16.24 -8.49
CA LYS A 741 25.24 15.00 -9.22
C LYS A 741 25.62 15.28 -10.68
N THR A 742 24.89 16.15 -11.36
CA THR A 742 25.02 16.38 -12.82
C THR A 742 25.85 17.61 -13.18
N GLY A 743 26.08 18.52 -12.24
CA GLY A 743 26.67 19.83 -12.48
C GLY A 743 25.73 20.85 -13.14
N LYS A 744 24.49 20.46 -13.50
CA LYS A 744 23.50 21.38 -14.08
C LYS A 744 22.77 22.13 -12.98
N THR A 745 22.92 23.44 -12.94
CA THR A 745 22.38 24.30 -11.86
C THR A 745 21.02 24.90 -12.16
N GLU A 746 20.54 24.80 -13.40
CA GLU A 746 19.16 25.10 -13.79
C GLU A 746 18.42 23.78 -13.96
N ILE A 747 17.44 23.51 -13.09
CA ILE A 747 16.70 22.25 -13.05
C ILE A 747 15.24 22.51 -13.40
N ASP A 748 14.68 21.82 -14.40
CA ASP A 748 13.25 21.88 -14.71
C ASP A 748 12.47 21.30 -13.53
N LEU A 749 11.51 22.08 -13.01
CA LEU A 749 10.65 21.59 -11.95
C LEU A 749 9.58 20.63 -12.45
N GLU A 750 9.32 20.53 -13.75
CA GLU A 750 8.29 19.65 -14.33
C GLU A 750 6.88 19.92 -13.78
N ILE A 751 6.57 21.19 -13.52
CA ILE A 751 5.24 21.65 -13.09
C ILE A 751 4.55 22.52 -14.14
N GLY A 752 5.25 22.82 -15.25
CA GLY A 752 4.73 23.64 -16.33
C GLY A 752 3.51 23.02 -17.00
N GLN A 753 2.59 23.86 -17.47
CA GLN A 753 1.34 23.41 -18.07
C GLN A 753 1.03 24.17 -19.37
N GLU A 754 0.39 23.48 -20.29
CA GLU A 754 -0.33 24.09 -21.40
C GLU A 754 -1.72 24.53 -20.92
N ARG A 755 -2.15 25.71 -21.34
CA ARG A 755 -3.43 26.32 -20.97
C ARG A 755 -4.26 26.59 -22.23
N ASN A 756 -5.58 26.69 -22.05
CA ASN A 756 -6.57 26.91 -23.12
C ASN A 756 -6.37 25.98 -24.33
N ASN A 757 -6.20 24.68 -24.08
CA ASN A 757 -5.97 23.68 -25.12
C ASN A 757 -4.72 23.97 -25.99
N GLY A 758 -3.65 24.58 -25.45
CA GLY A 758 -2.38 24.78 -26.12
C GLY A 758 -2.17 26.15 -26.78
N GLU A 759 -3.01 27.14 -26.47
CA GLU A 759 -2.82 28.54 -26.91
C GLU A 759 -1.59 29.19 -26.27
N TRP A 760 -1.33 28.87 -25.01
CA TRP A 760 -0.15 29.33 -24.29
C TRP A 760 0.35 28.25 -23.31
N GLU A 761 1.62 28.35 -22.96
CA GLU A 761 2.28 27.42 -22.05
C GLU A 761 3.19 28.18 -21.08
N TRP A 762 3.44 27.58 -19.92
CA TRP A 762 4.44 28.10 -19.00
C TRP A 762 5.30 26.98 -18.45
N LYS A 763 6.53 27.33 -18.07
CA LYS A 763 7.52 26.44 -17.44
C LYS A 763 8.15 27.13 -16.24
N ALA A 764 8.57 26.33 -15.26
CA ALA A 764 9.29 26.81 -14.09
C ALA A 764 10.56 25.99 -13.87
N TYR A 765 11.66 26.68 -13.61
CA TYR A 765 12.96 26.08 -13.34
C TYR A 765 13.43 26.51 -11.96
N ALA A 766 14.04 25.58 -11.22
CA ALA A 766 14.75 25.87 -9.98
C ALA A 766 16.19 26.27 -10.31
N LEU A 767 16.60 27.43 -9.81
CA LEU A 767 17.98 27.89 -9.88
C LEU A 767 18.72 27.51 -8.61
N VAL A 768 19.71 26.62 -8.75
CA VAL A 768 20.45 26.01 -7.65
C VAL A 768 21.80 26.69 -7.47
N ASP A 769 22.07 27.16 -6.25
CA ASP A 769 23.40 27.50 -5.79
C ASP A 769 24.06 26.24 -5.22
N ILE A 770 25.07 25.73 -5.92
CA ILE A 770 25.83 24.52 -5.52
C ILE A 770 26.73 24.76 -4.30
N SER A 771 27.23 25.99 -4.11
CA SER A 771 28.06 26.37 -2.96
C SER A 771 27.22 26.37 -1.69
N CYS A 772 26.04 26.99 -1.77
CA CYS A 772 25.07 27.05 -0.68
C CYS A 772 24.15 25.82 -0.59
N ARG A 773 24.21 24.89 -1.56
CA ARG A 773 23.35 23.70 -1.67
C ARG A 773 21.87 24.00 -1.50
N ARG A 774 21.38 25.01 -2.20
CA ARG A 774 19.99 25.45 -2.11
C ARG A 774 19.47 25.98 -3.43
N VAL A 775 18.17 25.89 -3.61
CA VAL A 775 17.44 26.67 -4.60
C VAL A 775 17.33 28.09 -4.07
N TYR A 776 17.82 29.06 -4.84
CA TYR A 776 17.77 30.47 -4.46
C TYR A 776 16.67 31.24 -5.16
N ALA A 777 16.24 30.77 -6.34
CA ALA A 777 15.18 31.40 -7.10
C ALA A 777 14.46 30.41 -8.01
N PHE A 778 13.25 30.81 -8.42
CA PHE A 778 12.45 30.19 -9.46
C PHE A 778 12.47 31.06 -10.69
N LYS A 779 12.84 30.49 -11.83
CA LYS A 779 12.76 31.12 -13.14
C LYS A 779 11.47 30.68 -13.82
N ILE A 780 10.62 31.63 -14.18
CA ILE A 780 9.33 31.38 -14.82
C ILE A 780 9.40 31.87 -16.26
N ILE A 781 9.00 31.01 -17.20
CA ILE A 781 8.88 31.34 -18.62
C ILE A 781 7.42 31.13 -19.02
N VAL A 782 6.77 32.18 -19.54
CA VAL A 782 5.38 32.18 -20.02
C VAL A 782 5.41 32.56 -21.50
N VAL A 783 4.90 31.73 -22.40
CA VAL A 783 5.00 31.95 -23.86
C VAL A 783 3.76 31.46 -24.58
N GLU A 784 3.58 31.92 -25.82
CA GLU A 784 2.61 31.32 -26.73
C GLU A 784 2.89 29.82 -26.94
N GLY A 785 1.80 29.06 -27.00
CA GLY A 785 1.78 27.60 -26.94
C GLY A 785 1.93 26.97 -28.32
N LYS A 786 1.73 25.66 -28.39
CA LYS A 786 1.96 24.87 -29.61
C LYS A 786 0.95 25.14 -30.72
N LYS A 787 -0.26 25.63 -30.40
CA LYS A 787 -1.26 26.01 -31.41
C LYS A 787 -0.85 27.25 -32.21
N VAL A 788 -0.02 28.10 -31.63
CA VAL A 788 0.46 29.31 -32.27
C VAL A 788 1.70 28.94 -33.09
N THR A 789 1.57 28.96 -34.42
CA THR A 789 2.64 28.56 -35.35
C THR A 789 3.85 29.50 -35.28
N VAL A 790 3.61 30.78 -35.04
CA VAL A 790 4.63 31.83 -34.95
C VAL A 790 4.53 32.51 -33.59
N LYS A 791 5.48 32.22 -32.70
CA LYS A 791 5.51 32.83 -31.36
C LYS A 791 6.01 34.28 -31.46
N ARG A 792 5.24 35.20 -30.91
CA ARG A 792 5.51 36.65 -30.90
C ARG A 792 5.49 37.23 -29.49
N ARG A 793 4.88 36.51 -28.54
CA ARG A 793 4.67 37.00 -27.17
C ARG A 793 5.26 36.06 -26.13
N GLY A 794 5.82 36.65 -25.09
CA GLY A 794 6.32 35.89 -23.95
C GLY A 794 6.83 36.76 -22.82
N CYS A 795 7.00 36.14 -21.67
CA CYS A 795 7.52 36.74 -20.46
C CYS A 795 8.50 35.78 -19.80
N ILE A 796 9.64 36.28 -19.35
CA ILE A 796 10.60 35.58 -18.51
C ILE A 796 10.85 36.41 -17.27
N GLY A 797 10.79 35.79 -16.10
CA GLY A 797 11.10 36.49 -14.86
C GLY A 797 11.46 35.53 -13.74
N TYR A 798 11.82 36.11 -12.60
CA TYR A 798 12.46 35.39 -11.50
C TYR A 798 11.79 35.72 -10.17
N VAL A 799 11.67 34.73 -9.29
CA VAL A 799 11.14 34.89 -7.93
C VAL A 799 12.15 34.32 -6.95
N LEU A 800 12.44 35.04 -5.86
CA LEU A 800 13.29 34.51 -4.80
C LEU A 800 12.63 33.31 -4.12
N CYS A 801 13.42 32.26 -3.90
CA CYS A 801 12.97 31.11 -3.14
C CYS A 801 12.99 31.47 -1.64
N PRO A 802 11.84 31.39 -0.93
CA PRO A 802 11.81 31.53 0.52
C PRO A 802 12.78 30.57 1.21
N THR A 803 13.13 30.84 2.46
CA THR A 803 13.93 29.91 3.24
C THR A 803 13.14 28.62 3.49
N TYR A 804 13.78 27.46 3.29
CA TYR A 804 13.14 26.16 3.41
C TYR A 804 14.09 25.11 3.99
N GLY A 805 13.52 24.09 4.63
CA GLY A 805 14.26 23.01 5.26
C GLY A 805 15.12 23.48 6.46
N GLU A 806 16.01 22.60 6.91
CA GLU A 806 16.96 22.90 7.99
C GLU A 806 18.22 23.57 7.41
N VAL A 807 18.31 24.89 7.59
CA VAL A 807 19.44 25.70 7.12
C VAL A 807 20.55 25.74 8.18
N ILE A 808 21.77 25.40 7.77
CA ILE A 808 22.94 25.52 8.62
C ILE A 808 23.36 27.00 8.73
N ASP A 809 23.52 27.48 9.96
CA ASP A 809 24.05 28.82 10.26
C ASP A 809 25.57 28.90 10.00
N LYS A 810 25.93 28.74 8.73
CA LYS A 810 27.29 28.90 8.22
C LYS A 810 27.21 29.58 6.86
N LYS A 811 27.77 30.78 6.79
CA LYS A 811 27.80 31.58 5.56
C LYS A 811 28.73 30.98 4.50
N ARG A 812 28.27 30.95 3.24
CA ARG A 812 29.04 30.50 2.08
C ARG A 812 28.96 31.50 0.92
N PRO A 813 29.98 31.58 0.06
CA PRO A 813 29.93 32.45 -1.13
C PRO A 813 28.83 31.98 -2.09
N ILE A 814 28.18 32.95 -2.74
CA ILE A 814 27.13 32.68 -3.72
C ILE A 814 27.75 32.12 -5.01
N SER A 815 27.11 31.09 -5.56
CA SER A 815 27.34 30.63 -6.93
C SER A 815 26.02 30.67 -7.70
N TYR A 816 25.85 31.67 -8.57
CA TYR A 816 24.68 31.77 -9.42
C TYR A 816 24.59 30.59 -10.40
N ALA A 817 23.36 30.17 -10.72
CA ALA A 817 23.13 29.09 -11.65
C ALA A 817 23.54 29.50 -13.08
N THR A 818 24.17 28.57 -13.81
CA THR A 818 24.32 28.67 -15.27
C THR A 818 22.97 28.37 -15.93
N GLU A 819 22.41 29.38 -16.59
CA GLU A 819 21.10 29.31 -17.23
C GLU A 819 21.20 28.88 -18.70
N THR A 820 20.38 27.89 -19.08
CA THR A 820 20.34 27.32 -20.43
C THR A 820 19.00 27.55 -21.11
N ALA A 821 17.90 27.52 -20.37
CA ALA A 821 16.57 27.82 -20.88
C ALA A 821 16.46 29.31 -21.19
N LYS A 822 15.94 29.66 -22.36
CA LYS A 822 15.71 31.06 -22.76
C LYS A 822 14.31 31.19 -23.31
N LEU A 823 13.83 32.42 -23.44
CA LEU A 823 12.68 32.68 -24.29
C LEU A 823 12.98 32.13 -25.70
N PRO A 824 12.03 31.43 -26.33
CA PRO A 824 12.17 31.03 -27.72
C PRO A 824 12.34 32.29 -28.60
N PRO A 825 12.92 32.18 -29.79
CA PRO A 825 12.96 33.30 -30.73
C PRO A 825 11.52 33.77 -31.00
N LEU A 826 11.23 35.02 -30.64
CA LEU A 826 9.93 35.66 -30.85
C LEU A 826 10.02 36.56 -32.08
N GLU A 827 9.08 36.43 -33.00
CA GLU A 827 8.98 37.35 -34.14
C GLU A 827 8.37 38.69 -33.71
N PRO A 828 8.79 39.82 -34.32
CA PRO A 828 8.13 41.10 -34.12
C PRO A 828 6.65 41.03 -34.49
N LEU A 829 5.80 41.66 -33.67
CA LEU A 829 4.38 41.82 -33.95
C LEU A 829 4.14 43.24 -34.49
N ASP A 830 3.75 43.34 -35.75
CA ASP A 830 3.27 44.60 -36.33
C ASP A 830 1.87 44.91 -35.82
N LEU A 831 1.74 45.91 -34.96
CA LEU A 831 0.45 46.38 -34.48
C LEU A 831 -0.18 47.30 -35.53
N LYS A 832 -1.35 46.92 -36.02
CA LYS A 832 -2.15 47.80 -36.89
C LYS A 832 -2.65 49.00 -36.08
N GLU A 833 -2.30 50.20 -36.51
CA GLU A 833 -2.86 51.44 -35.94
C GLU A 833 -4.26 51.68 -36.52
N TYR A 834 -5.23 51.91 -35.64
CA TYR A 834 -6.60 52.19 -36.03
C TYR A 834 -6.99 53.62 -35.67
N PRO A 835 -7.69 54.35 -36.56
CA PRO A 835 -8.16 55.70 -36.28
C PRO A 835 -9.16 55.69 -35.12
N GLN A 836 -8.97 56.60 -34.17
CA GLN A 836 -9.80 56.68 -32.96
C GLN A 836 -10.92 57.72 -33.07
N ASP A 837 -10.81 58.72 -33.96
CA ASP A 837 -11.89 59.68 -34.23
C ASP A 837 -11.85 60.16 -35.69
N ASP A 838 -12.97 60.70 -36.18
CA ASP A 838 -13.11 61.31 -37.50
C ASP A 838 -14.21 62.40 -37.53
N ALA A 839 -14.20 63.22 -38.58
CA ALA A 839 -15.10 64.38 -38.75
C ALA A 839 -16.27 64.13 -39.73
N PHE A 840 -16.54 62.88 -40.14
CA PHE A 840 -17.55 62.60 -41.18
C PHE A 840 -18.97 62.98 -40.74
N ASP A 841 -19.28 62.85 -39.45
CA ASP A 841 -20.63 63.13 -38.90
C ASP A 841 -20.78 64.54 -38.31
N ASP A 842 -19.71 65.34 -38.34
CA ASP A 842 -19.71 66.69 -37.79
C ASP A 842 -20.68 67.58 -38.55
N PHE A 843 -21.44 68.38 -37.81
CA PHE A 843 -22.36 69.33 -38.40
C PHE A 843 -21.57 70.45 -39.09
N LYS A 844 -21.61 70.49 -40.42
CA LYS A 844 -21.11 71.62 -41.20
C LYS A 844 -22.23 72.66 -41.31
N PRO A 845 -22.10 73.87 -40.73
CA PRO A 845 -23.09 74.91 -40.96
C PRO A 845 -23.17 75.19 -42.47
N PRO A 846 -24.37 75.47 -43.02
CA PRO A 846 -24.50 75.82 -44.42
C PRO A 846 -23.62 77.05 -44.68
N VAL A 847 -22.58 76.87 -45.49
CA VAL A 847 -21.80 78.00 -46.00
C VAL A 847 -22.77 78.80 -46.86
N PRO A 848 -23.06 80.08 -46.55
CA PRO A 848 -23.92 80.88 -47.41
C PRO A 848 -23.34 80.87 -48.83
N PRO A 849 -24.17 80.73 -49.87
CA PRO A 849 -23.67 80.65 -51.24
C PRO A 849 -22.78 81.87 -51.51
N LYS A 850 -21.56 81.62 -52.03
CA LYS A 850 -20.65 82.69 -52.44
C LYS A 850 -21.41 83.64 -53.37
N PRO A 851 -21.45 84.95 -53.11
CA PRO A 851 -22.07 85.89 -54.02
C PRO A 851 -21.35 85.82 -55.37
N MET A 852 -22.09 85.53 -56.44
CA MET A 852 -21.64 85.76 -57.81
C MET A 852 -21.36 87.26 -57.95
N THR A 853 -20.11 87.62 -58.12
CA THR A 853 -19.69 88.96 -58.52
C THR A 853 -19.64 89.02 -60.04
N PRO A 854 -20.30 89.99 -60.68
CA PRO A 854 -19.73 90.72 -61.78
C PRO A 854 -19.13 92.04 -61.25
N VAL A 855 -17.97 92.36 -61.79
CA VAL A 855 -17.13 93.52 -61.53
C VAL A 855 -17.86 94.81 -61.93
N ALA A 856 -17.92 95.80 -61.02
CA ALA A 856 -17.73 97.22 -61.36
C ALA A 856 -17.49 98.04 -60.08
N GLU A 857 -16.39 98.80 -60.08
CA GLU A 857 -16.02 99.80 -59.07
C GLU A 857 -16.97 101.02 -59.10
N VAL A 858 -17.22 101.66 -57.94
CA VAL A 858 -17.25 103.13 -57.67
C VAL A 858 -17.80 103.41 -56.23
N PRO A 859 -17.36 104.48 -55.53
CA PRO A 859 -17.29 104.63 -54.05
C PRO A 859 -18.58 105.09 -53.31
N PRO A 860 -18.57 105.22 -51.95
CA PRO A 860 -19.75 105.12 -51.09
C PRO A 860 -20.50 106.45 -50.88
N PRO A 861 -21.75 106.38 -50.35
CA PRO A 861 -21.94 106.97 -49.02
C PRO A 861 -22.93 106.23 -48.10
N PHE A 862 -22.54 106.20 -46.81
CA PHE A 862 -23.33 106.34 -45.58
C PHE A 862 -24.66 105.56 -45.39
N GLY A 863 -24.67 104.71 -44.35
CA GLY A 863 -25.91 104.18 -43.77
C GLY A 863 -25.68 103.09 -42.73
N THR A 864 -25.33 103.48 -41.50
CA THR A 864 -25.23 102.66 -40.29
C THR A 864 -26.54 102.01 -39.86
N THR A 865 -26.52 100.71 -39.54
CA THR A 865 -27.33 100.13 -38.45
C THR A 865 -26.57 98.96 -37.80
N THR A 866 -25.72 99.29 -36.84
CA THR A 866 -25.27 98.35 -35.81
C THR A 866 -26.39 98.18 -34.79
N THR A 867 -26.92 96.96 -34.66
CA THR A 867 -27.86 96.57 -33.60
C THR A 867 -27.12 96.58 -32.25
N SER A 868 -27.25 97.68 -31.51
CA SER A 868 -26.79 97.79 -30.13
C SER A 868 -27.69 96.98 -29.19
N VAL A 869 -27.09 96.07 -28.42
CA VAL A 869 -27.74 95.41 -27.27
C VAL A 869 -28.15 96.49 -26.26
N PRO A 870 -29.39 96.50 -25.75
CA PRO A 870 -29.82 97.49 -24.75
C PRO A 870 -28.96 97.39 -23.49
N ALA A 871 -28.43 98.52 -23.01
CA ALA A 871 -27.60 98.59 -21.79
C ALA A 871 -28.30 97.99 -20.55
N ASP A 872 -29.63 97.96 -20.56
CA ASP A 872 -30.46 97.37 -19.51
C ASP A 872 -30.33 95.84 -19.42
N LEU A 873 -30.04 95.16 -20.54
CA LEU A 873 -29.78 93.72 -20.58
C LEU A 873 -28.37 93.39 -20.04
N SER A 874 -27.38 94.21 -20.37
CA SER A 874 -26.01 94.07 -19.83
C SER A 874 -25.96 94.32 -18.32
N ASN A 875 -26.73 95.28 -17.80
CA ASN A 875 -26.83 95.54 -16.36
C ASN A 875 -27.56 94.40 -15.61
N ARG A 876 -28.59 93.79 -16.22
CA ARG A 876 -29.27 92.61 -15.66
C ARG A 876 -28.38 91.38 -15.64
N LEU A 877 -27.58 91.15 -16.68
CA LEU A 877 -26.62 90.04 -16.74
C LEU A 877 -25.49 90.22 -15.71
N ALA A 878 -24.94 91.43 -15.57
CA ALA A 878 -23.93 91.72 -14.54
C ALA A 878 -24.48 91.56 -13.11
N SER A 879 -25.75 91.90 -12.88
CA SER A 879 -26.46 91.71 -11.60
C SER A 879 -26.71 90.22 -11.28
N ILE A 880 -27.04 89.41 -12.29
CA ILE A 880 -27.21 87.96 -12.14
C ILE A 880 -25.87 87.30 -11.81
N ASP A 881 -24.78 87.67 -12.49
CA ASP A 881 -23.44 87.13 -12.21
C ASP A 881 -22.95 87.49 -10.81
N THR A 882 -23.21 88.72 -10.34
CA THR A 882 -22.85 89.12 -8.96
C THR A 882 -23.70 88.43 -7.89
N ASN A 883 -24.95 88.08 -8.19
CA ASN A 883 -25.79 87.31 -7.28
C ASN A 883 -25.43 85.82 -7.27
N LEU A 884 -25.06 85.23 -8.41
CA LEU A 884 -24.59 83.85 -8.50
C LEU A 884 -23.25 83.66 -7.78
N ALA A 885 -22.32 84.61 -7.93
CA ALA A 885 -21.07 84.61 -7.18
C ALA A 885 -21.30 84.71 -5.66
N ARG A 886 -22.27 85.51 -5.22
CA ARG A 886 -22.67 85.60 -3.80
C ARG A 886 -23.31 84.32 -3.27
N ILE A 887 -24.11 83.63 -4.09
CA ILE A 887 -24.72 82.35 -3.72
C ILE A 887 -23.66 81.25 -3.61
N ALA A 888 -22.69 81.22 -4.52
CA ALA A 888 -21.56 80.29 -4.46
C ALA A 888 -20.70 80.50 -3.20
N ASP A 889 -20.35 81.75 -2.87
CA ASP A 889 -19.56 82.09 -1.68
C ASP A 889 -20.33 81.78 -0.38
N ALA A 890 -21.66 81.93 -0.38
CA ALA A 890 -22.51 81.54 0.75
C ALA A 890 -22.61 80.01 0.90
N LEU A 891 -22.64 79.25 -0.19
CA LEU A 891 -22.68 77.78 -0.19
C LEU A 891 -21.35 77.19 0.30
N GLU A 892 -20.21 77.73 -0.14
CA GLU A 892 -18.89 77.31 0.33
C GLU A 892 -18.71 77.57 1.84
N ARG A 893 -19.19 78.72 2.34
CA ARG A 893 -19.19 79.01 3.78
C ARG A 893 -20.13 78.12 4.58
N LEU A 894 -21.23 77.64 3.99
CA LEU A 894 -22.18 76.74 4.65
C LEU A 894 -21.66 75.30 4.72
N VAL A 895 -20.93 74.85 3.68
CA VAL A 895 -20.21 73.57 3.67
C VAL A 895 -19.04 73.56 4.68
N ALA A 896 -18.38 74.70 4.90
CA ALA A 896 -17.29 74.84 5.87
C ALA A 896 -17.73 74.82 7.36
N VAL A 897 -19.04 74.99 7.65
CA VAL A 897 -19.57 75.10 9.04
C VAL A 897 -20.17 73.78 9.55
N PHE A 898 -20.26 72.72 8.73
CA PHE A 898 -20.67 71.40 9.21
C PHE A 898 -19.48 70.64 9.83
N PRO A 899 -19.48 70.34 11.15
CA PRO A 899 -18.47 69.49 11.75
C PRO A 899 -18.75 68.03 11.38
N SER A 900 -17.78 67.40 10.74
CA SER A 900 -17.69 65.94 10.61
C SER A 900 -17.55 65.32 12.01
N ALA A 901 -18.64 64.75 12.53
CA ALA A 901 -18.64 63.96 13.76
C ALA A 901 -19.42 62.66 13.55
N SER A 902 -18.70 61.55 13.35
CA SER A 902 -18.89 60.32 14.13
C SER A 902 -18.01 59.18 13.60
N SER A 903 -16.89 58.99 14.28
CA SER A 903 -16.22 57.69 14.37
C SER A 903 -16.69 56.95 15.64
N SER A 904 -16.94 55.66 15.49
CA SER A 904 -16.77 54.58 16.49
C SER A 904 -18.00 53.98 17.21
N MET A 905 -17.90 52.64 17.34
CA MET A 905 -18.51 51.71 18.32
C MET A 905 -19.96 51.23 18.04
N ASN A 906 -20.33 49.95 18.16
CA ASN A 906 -19.73 48.75 18.78
C ASN A 906 -20.38 47.44 18.26
N GLY A 907 -19.74 46.29 18.49
CA GLY A 907 -20.24 44.94 18.17
C GLY A 907 -21.05 44.23 19.28
N HIS A 908 -21.48 42.99 18.95
CA HIS A 908 -22.21 41.97 19.75
C HIS A 908 -23.68 42.30 20.11
N ALA A 909 -24.68 41.39 20.14
CA ALA A 909 -24.77 39.94 20.08
C ALA A 909 -26.21 39.48 19.67
N ARG A 910 -26.33 38.46 18.80
CA ARG A 910 -27.14 37.23 18.94
C ARG A 910 -27.05 36.41 17.66
#